data_AF-A0A5C6FF26-F1
#
_entry.id   AF-A0A5C6FF26-F1
#
_cell.length_a   1.000
_cell.length_b   1.000
_cell.length_c   1.000
_cell.angle_alpha   90.00
_cell.angle_beta   90.00
_cell.angle_gamma   90.00
#
_symmetry.space_group_name_H-M   'P 1'
#
loop_
_entity.id
_entity.type
_entity.pdbx_description
1 polymer ?
#
loop_
_entity_poly.entity_id
_entity_poly.type
_entity_poly.pdbx_seq_one_letter_code
_entity_poly.pdbx_strand_id
1 'polypeptide(L)'
;MTYNETRRILIVDDQQQIHDTFKRLFSPKEQVDDALSDFESRFLKPSIDSSDAKPNCAESPNPVGYQLTHAHSGDEGIALVTASIAQDNRFSVAFVDMRMPAGMDGLQTIEAIWEIDANLQVVVCTAYSDHSWDHVLDRLGRNDRLLLLRKPFETDEARQLALALSEKSRLEKIQRRELEKLEHEVVKRRSAEREMRAMAHRDALTQLPNRPYLLKKLDEIIQQRSVGDCVDNAVLFLDLDNFKIINDSLGHNAGDDLLNQVATRLKECVRDCDTTGRYSDEETIRLGGDEFVVLLEKLADDRDAIMIANRIVEKISEPFHLCGRLVTVGTSVGIAYTCGQTTDAHIVLRNADTAMYRAKNSGKGRIAVFDRSMHADVVARMELENQLRRAVDLEAFELNYQPIVRLSDARIQGIEVLMRWKNEQGVYISPCDFIPMTEEIGLIGKVGEWVLEHSMIAFTKVISQLPAGSHDDLYMSVNTSRRQLNDPFFLERLNQILARTQFCRQRLKLEVNESYDPRHRELALQTLLNLHQSGVGIHIDDFGKGQSSLTCFQSYPIETVKIDRSFTASIATDRGHAAITQAIVQLSHNLGAKIVAEGVESKQQLDALREWGCDAVQGYYFSAPLTETQLFELLANPMQCEGIRSLRQQLAAPVIFSQPFNRMLTNETSV
;
A
#
# COMPACT_ATOMS: atom_id res chain seq x y z
N MET A 1 39.05 9.52 43.81
CA MET A 1 38.11 10.35 44.61
C MET A 1 38.94 11.34 45.40
N THR A 2 38.99 12.60 44.96
CA THR A 2 39.73 13.66 45.64
C THR A 2 39.00 14.05 46.93
N TYR A 3 39.61 13.75 48.08
CA TYR A 3 39.15 14.12 49.43
C TYR A 3 39.21 15.64 49.72
N ASN A 4 39.26 16.49 48.70
CA ASN A 4 39.80 17.86 48.78
C ASN A 4 38.75 18.96 48.60
N GLU A 5 37.47 18.68 48.84
CA GLU A 5 36.45 19.74 48.95
C GLU A 5 36.55 20.39 50.33
N THR A 6 36.78 21.72 50.35
CA THR A 6 36.85 22.52 51.56
C THR A 6 35.48 22.57 52.23
N ARG A 7 35.42 22.16 53.50
CA ARG A 7 34.14 22.09 54.23
C ARG A 7 33.82 23.43 54.85
N ARG A 8 32.71 24.04 54.40
CA ARG A 8 32.28 25.36 54.87
C ARG A 8 31.40 25.22 56.10
N ILE A 9 31.88 25.78 57.20
CA ILE A 9 31.18 25.74 58.49
C ILE A 9 30.74 27.16 58.84
N LEU A 10 29.48 27.31 59.20
CA LEU A 10 28.93 28.54 59.77
C LEU A 10 28.97 28.45 61.29
N ILE A 11 29.38 29.52 61.96
CA ILE A 11 29.36 29.63 63.41
C ILE A 11 28.54 30.86 63.76
N VAL A 12 27.46 30.67 64.51
CA VAL A 12 26.53 31.71 64.96
C VAL A 12 26.56 31.74 66.48
N ASP A 13 27.18 32.77 67.04
CA ASP A 13 27.32 32.98 68.49
C ASP A 13 27.47 34.48 68.74
N ASP A 14 27.01 35.02 69.88
CA ASP A 14 27.13 36.44 70.19
C ASP A 14 28.41 36.77 70.99
N GLN A 15 29.15 35.74 71.45
CA GLN A 15 30.36 35.89 72.25
C GLN A 15 31.63 35.72 71.40
N GLN A 16 32.43 36.80 71.32
CA GLN A 16 33.72 36.80 70.60
C GLN A 16 34.68 35.67 71.05
N GLN A 17 34.63 35.30 72.33
CA GLN A 17 35.47 34.23 72.90
C GLN A 17 35.21 32.86 72.24
N ILE A 18 33.96 32.59 71.86
CA ILE A 18 33.58 31.34 71.20
C ILE A 18 34.09 31.32 69.76
N HIS A 19 33.98 32.43 69.02
CA HIS A 19 34.58 32.56 67.68
C HIS A 19 36.09 32.32 67.69
N ASP A 20 36.81 32.88 68.67
CA ASP A 20 38.25 32.69 68.80
C ASP A 20 38.61 31.25 69.20
N THR A 21 37.74 30.60 69.99
CA THR A 21 37.85 29.18 70.31
C THR A 21 37.70 28.34 69.05
N PHE A 22 36.63 28.52 68.26
CA PHE A 22 36.45 27.81 66.99
C PHE A 22 37.60 28.07 65.99
N LYS A 23 38.14 29.29 65.90
CA LYS A 23 39.33 29.57 65.07
C LYS A 23 40.53 28.74 65.52
N ARG A 24 40.83 28.67 66.82
CA ARG A 24 41.90 27.82 67.35
C ARG A 24 41.63 26.34 67.14
N LEU A 25 40.37 25.93 67.30
CA LEU A 25 39.93 24.55 67.18
C LEU A 25 40.07 24.00 65.76
N PHE A 26 39.90 24.80 64.71
CA PHE A 26 39.98 24.32 63.32
C PHE A 26 41.29 24.70 62.59
N SER A 27 42.26 25.32 63.29
CA SER A 27 43.61 25.55 62.76
C SER A 27 44.40 24.23 62.60
N PRO A 28 45.26 24.10 61.57
CA PRO A 28 46.16 22.95 61.43
C PRO A 28 47.15 22.93 62.60
N LYS A 29 47.33 21.77 63.26
CA LYS A 29 48.42 21.58 64.24
C LYS A 29 49.73 21.40 63.44
N GLU A 30 50.73 22.25 63.65
CA GLU A 30 52.11 21.97 63.21
C GLU A 30 52.59 20.70 63.93
N GLN A 31 52.96 19.66 63.18
CA GLN A 31 53.58 18.46 63.73
C GLN A 31 55.06 18.73 64.01
N VAL A 32 55.41 18.73 65.29
CA VAL A 32 56.78 18.57 65.81
C VAL A 32 57.10 17.07 65.76
N ASP A 33 57.89 16.60 64.78
CA ASP A 33 58.50 15.24 64.83
C ASP A 33 59.62 14.98 63.79
N ASP A 34 60.43 15.98 63.45
CA ASP A 34 61.52 15.85 62.47
C ASP A 34 62.77 15.10 63.01
N ALA A 35 62.81 14.76 64.30
CA ALA A 35 63.98 14.15 64.94
C ALA A 35 63.91 12.61 65.09
N LEU A 36 62.72 12.01 65.00
CA LEU A 36 62.53 10.55 65.14
C LEU A 36 62.66 9.82 63.78
N SER A 37 62.27 10.47 62.69
CA SER A 37 62.38 9.96 61.31
C SER A 37 63.84 9.74 60.86
N ASP A 38 64.76 10.62 61.28
CA ASP A 38 66.17 10.57 60.88
C ASP A 38 66.98 9.49 61.64
N PHE A 39 66.43 8.99 62.76
CA PHE A 39 67.02 7.89 63.54
C PHE A 39 66.63 6.51 62.97
N GLU A 40 65.39 6.36 62.48
CA GLU A 40 64.91 5.11 61.87
C GLU A 40 65.56 4.83 60.49
N SER A 41 65.89 5.87 59.73
CA SER A 41 66.49 5.75 58.40
C SER A 41 67.95 5.28 58.40
N ARG A 42 68.67 5.42 59.53
CA ARG A 42 70.10 5.11 59.64
C ARG A 42 70.44 3.71 60.17
N PHE A 43 69.52 3.03 60.85
CA PHE A 43 69.82 1.76 61.54
C PHE A 43 69.24 0.49 60.88
N LEU A 44 68.28 0.61 59.95
CA LEU A 44 67.57 -0.53 59.37
C LEU A 44 67.74 -0.65 57.84
N LYS A 45 68.95 -0.91 57.36
CA LYS A 45 69.18 -1.69 56.12
C LYS A 45 70.41 -2.58 56.26
N PRO A 46 70.27 -3.89 56.04
CA PRO A 46 70.93 -4.47 54.86
C PRO A 46 70.06 -5.48 54.08
N SER A 47 70.07 -5.29 52.74
CA SER A 47 70.00 -6.23 51.61
C SER A 47 69.24 -7.57 51.72
N ILE A 48 68.23 -7.79 50.84
CA ILE A 48 68.20 -8.81 49.74
C ILE A 48 66.82 -8.80 49.03
N ASP A 49 66.87 -9.18 47.76
CA ASP A 49 65.92 -9.09 46.64
C ASP A 49 64.53 -9.74 46.72
N SER A 50 63.69 -9.26 45.79
CA SER A 50 62.52 -9.87 45.13
C SER A 50 61.11 -9.71 45.72
N SER A 51 60.37 -8.79 45.07
CA SER A 51 59.01 -8.95 44.53
C SER A 51 57.84 -9.44 45.40
N ASP A 52 57.76 -9.02 46.66
CA ASP A 52 56.50 -9.02 47.41
C ASP A 52 56.18 -7.59 47.86
N ALA A 53 55.30 -6.90 47.12
CA ALA A 53 54.72 -5.63 47.55
C ALA A 53 53.73 -5.88 48.70
N LYS A 54 54.28 -6.02 49.91
CA LYS A 54 53.57 -5.72 51.17
C LYS A 54 53.31 -4.21 51.26
N PRO A 55 52.23 -3.82 51.97
CA PRO A 55 51.42 -2.66 51.65
C PRO A 55 52.18 -1.37 51.86
N ASN A 56 52.04 -0.42 50.93
CA ASN A 56 52.41 0.97 51.20
C ASN A 56 51.65 1.41 52.46
N CYS A 57 52.40 1.63 53.53
CA CYS A 57 51.95 2.31 54.73
C CYS A 57 51.20 3.57 54.31
N ALA A 58 49.96 3.68 54.80
CA ALA A 58 49.05 4.76 54.52
C ALA A 58 49.76 6.11 54.71
N GLU A 59 49.79 6.91 53.64
CA GLU A 59 49.95 8.35 53.76
C GLU A 59 48.98 8.84 54.83
N SER A 60 49.51 9.51 55.86
CA SER A 60 48.73 10.25 56.85
C SER A 60 47.64 11.03 56.10
N PRO A 61 46.34 10.88 56.46
CA PRO A 61 45.28 11.49 55.68
C PRO A 61 45.51 13.01 55.66
N ASN A 62 45.66 13.56 54.44
CA ASN A 62 45.74 15.00 54.20
C ASN A 62 44.74 15.73 55.10
N PRO A 63 45.16 16.77 55.85
CA PRO A 63 44.28 17.43 56.80
C PRO A 63 43.07 17.99 56.06
N VAL A 64 41.88 17.56 56.45
CA VAL A 64 40.62 18.08 55.91
C VAL A 64 40.62 19.61 56.04
N GLY A 65 40.50 20.33 54.93
CA GLY A 65 40.40 21.79 54.93
C GLY A 65 39.04 22.26 55.40
N TYR A 66 39.00 23.13 56.41
CA TYR A 66 37.79 23.79 56.91
C TYR A 66 37.81 25.28 56.59
N GLN A 67 36.70 25.81 56.09
CA GLN A 67 36.49 27.24 55.90
C GLN A 67 35.42 27.71 56.87
N LEU A 68 35.84 28.44 57.90
CA LEU A 68 34.94 29.00 58.91
C LEU A 68 34.37 30.34 58.43
N THR A 69 33.07 30.51 58.56
CA THR A 69 32.38 31.80 58.44
C THR A 69 31.69 32.09 59.77
N HIS A 70 31.85 33.31 60.27
CA HIS A 70 31.40 33.70 61.60
C HIS A 70 30.28 34.73 61.49
N ALA A 71 29.22 34.54 62.26
CA ALA A 71 28.10 35.45 62.43
C ALA A 71 27.95 35.77 63.93
N HIS A 72 27.84 37.04 64.27
CA HIS A 72 27.77 37.53 65.65
C HIS A 72 26.33 37.67 66.15
N SER A 73 25.35 37.29 65.33
CA SER A 73 23.93 37.30 65.63
C SER A 73 23.16 36.32 64.74
N GLY A 74 21.96 35.91 65.18
CA GLY A 74 21.06 35.06 64.41
C GLY A 74 20.69 35.65 63.04
N ASP A 75 20.38 36.95 62.98
CA ASP A 75 20.01 37.65 61.75
C ASP A 75 21.16 37.68 60.73
N GLU A 76 22.39 37.89 61.20
CA GLU A 76 23.60 37.83 60.36
C GLU A 76 23.82 36.41 59.83
N GLY A 77 23.57 35.38 60.66
CA GLY A 77 23.64 33.98 60.24
C GLY A 77 22.66 33.65 59.10
N ILE A 78 21.41 34.09 59.23
CA ILE A 78 20.36 33.91 58.21
C ILE A 78 20.74 34.61 56.89
N ALA A 79 21.24 35.85 56.97
CA ALA A 79 21.68 36.61 55.80
C ALA A 79 22.84 35.90 55.06
N LEU A 80 23.80 35.35 55.81
CA LEU A 80 24.92 34.60 55.24
C LEU A 80 24.48 33.29 54.58
N VAL A 81 23.55 32.54 55.19
CA VAL A 81 22.99 31.33 54.57
C VAL A 81 22.26 31.68 53.27
N THR A 82 21.45 32.73 53.28
CA THR A 82 20.72 33.21 52.09
C THR A 82 21.68 33.60 50.97
N ALA A 83 22.73 34.37 51.29
CA ALA A 83 23.76 34.74 50.32
C ALA A 83 24.53 33.51 49.79
N SER A 84 24.78 32.52 50.64
CA SER A 84 25.48 31.29 50.26
C SER A 84 24.69 30.44 49.26
N ILE A 85 23.36 30.42 49.36
CA ILE A 85 22.48 29.73 48.40
C ILE A 85 22.44 30.48 47.07
N ALA A 86 22.36 31.81 47.11
CA ALA A 86 22.36 32.64 45.90
C ALA A 86 23.67 32.51 45.09
N GLN A 87 24.79 32.26 45.76
CA GLN A 87 26.11 32.03 45.16
C GLN A 87 26.39 30.54 44.83
N ASP A 88 25.40 29.66 45.01
CA ASP A 88 25.53 28.18 44.88
C ASP A 88 26.70 27.58 45.68
N ASN A 89 27.07 28.22 46.80
CA ASN A 89 28.19 27.85 47.65
C ASN A 89 27.70 27.63 49.08
N ARG A 90 26.88 26.61 49.29
CA ARG A 90 26.17 26.37 50.56
C ARG A 90 27.09 25.88 51.68
N PHE A 91 26.76 26.24 52.92
CA PHE A 91 27.39 25.67 54.12
C PHE A 91 27.06 24.18 54.28
N SER A 92 27.97 23.41 54.86
CA SER A 92 27.74 21.98 55.17
C SER A 92 27.21 21.77 56.59
N VAL A 93 27.70 22.57 57.54
CA VAL A 93 27.35 22.50 58.97
C VAL A 93 27.26 23.90 59.55
N ALA A 94 26.29 24.14 60.44
CA ALA A 94 26.19 25.35 61.25
C ALA A 94 26.29 24.99 62.74
N PHE A 95 27.18 25.66 63.48
CA PHE A 95 27.19 25.65 64.93
C PHE A 95 26.41 26.88 65.41
N VAL A 96 25.33 26.68 66.14
CA VAL A 96 24.42 27.75 66.57
C VAL A 96 24.31 27.73 68.09
N ASP A 97 24.59 28.85 68.72
CA ASP A 97 24.41 28.97 70.16
C ASP A 97 22.94 29.05 70.57
N MET A 98 22.62 28.43 71.71
CA MET A 98 21.26 28.39 72.23
C MET A 98 20.83 29.70 72.89
N ARG A 99 21.73 30.58 73.34
CA ARG A 99 21.35 31.83 74.03
C ARG A 99 22.11 33.03 73.48
N MET A 100 21.45 33.80 72.61
CA MET A 100 21.99 35.05 72.04
C MET A 100 21.10 36.25 72.46
N PRO A 101 21.34 36.90 73.63
CA PRO A 101 20.41 37.88 74.22
C PRO A 101 20.30 39.20 73.44
N ALA A 102 21.26 39.50 72.57
CA ALA A 102 21.29 40.72 71.78
C ALA A 102 20.39 40.68 70.52
N GLY A 103 19.71 39.55 70.25
CA GLY A 103 18.89 39.37 69.05
C GLY A 103 18.00 38.13 69.08
N MET A 104 17.81 37.52 67.91
CA MET A 104 17.02 36.30 67.73
C MET A 104 17.63 35.12 68.49
N ASP A 105 16.79 34.33 69.16
CA ASP A 105 17.24 33.18 69.95
C ASP A 105 17.80 32.05 69.06
N GLY A 106 18.59 31.14 69.63
CA GLY A 106 19.20 30.01 68.91
C GLY A 106 18.17 29.14 68.19
N LEU A 107 17.02 28.87 68.82
CA LEU A 107 15.93 28.09 68.23
C LEU A 107 15.28 28.79 67.04
N GLN A 108 14.98 30.08 67.20
CA GLN A 108 14.36 30.89 66.13
C GLN A 108 15.31 31.02 64.93
N THR A 109 16.61 31.11 65.20
CA THR A 109 17.65 31.14 64.16
C THR A 109 17.67 29.84 63.36
N ILE A 110 17.54 28.69 64.00
CA ILE A 110 17.53 27.37 63.34
C ILE A 110 16.24 27.18 62.52
N GLU A 111 15.08 27.56 63.07
CA GLU A 111 13.79 27.54 62.36
C GLU A 111 13.90 28.34 61.04
N ALA A 112 14.38 29.58 61.12
CA ALA A 112 14.54 30.45 59.96
C ALA A 112 15.58 29.94 58.96
N ILE A 113 16.70 29.38 59.44
CA ILE A 113 17.72 28.79 58.58
C ILE A 113 17.16 27.58 57.80
N TRP A 114 16.36 26.72 58.43
CA TRP A 114 15.79 25.54 57.76
C TRP A 114 14.63 25.85 56.81
N GLU A 115 13.91 26.96 57.00
CA GLU A 115 12.98 27.48 55.99
C GLU A 115 13.72 27.85 54.69
N ILE A 116 14.97 28.31 54.80
CA ILE A 116 15.78 28.77 53.67
C ILE A 116 16.65 27.64 53.08
N ASP A 117 17.33 26.85 53.92
CA ASP A 117 18.04 25.63 53.55
C ASP A 117 17.71 24.47 54.48
N ALA A 118 16.69 23.71 54.09
CA ALA A 118 16.30 22.49 54.78
C ALA A 118 17.42 21.42 54.88
N ASN A 119 18.50 21.50 54.09
CA ASN A 119 19.57 20.49 54.06
C ASN A 119 20.79 20.86 54.90
N LEU A 120 20.82 22.04 55.53
CA LEU A 120 21.93 22.45 56.40
C LEU A 120 21.91 21.64 57.70
N GLN A 121 23.02 20.99 58.02
CA GLN A 121 23.17 20.24 59.27
C GLN A 121 23.50 21.23 60.40
N VAL A 122 22.85 21.08 61.56
CA VAL A 122 22.98 22.04 62.66
C VAL A 122 23.48 21.35 63.92
N VAL A 123 24.47 21.94 64.55
CA VAL A 123 24.95 21.59 65.89
C VAL A 123 24.56 22.71 66.84
N VAL A 124 23.75 22.38 67.83
CA VAL A 124 23.31 23.30 68.87
C VAL A 124 24.35 23.34 69.99
N CYS A 125 24.90 24.52 70.25
CA CYS A 125 25.80 24.76 71.36
C CYS A 125 25.01 25.25 72.58
N THR A 126 25.14 24.62 73.75
CA THR A 126 24.39 24.99 74.97
C THR A 126 25.26 24.92 76.23
N ALA A 127 24.96 25.73 77.26
CA ALA A 127 25.51 25.55 78.61
C ALA A 127 24.59 24.68 79.49
N TYR A 128 25.06 24.35 80.71
CA TYR A 128 24.50 23.33 81.61
C TYR A 128 23.04 23.57 82.09
N SER A 129 22.43 24.71 81.79
CA SER A 129 21.15 25.14 82.38
C SER A 129 20.16 25.77 81.40
N ASP A 130 20.39 25.66 80.08
CA ASP A 130 19.75 26.60 79.17
C ASP A 130 18.35 26.20 78.71
N HIS A 131 18.07 24.92 78.42
CA HIS A 131 16.73 24.35 78.19
C HIS A 131 16.71 22.82 78.39
N SER A 132 15.53 22.21 78.65
CA SER A 132 15.37 20.75 78.58
C SER A 132 15.43 20.30 77.12
N TRP A 133 16.19 19.24 76.82
CA TRP A 133 16.38 18.74 75.46
C TRP A 133 15.04 18.34 74.80
N ASP A 134 14.08 17.86 75.60
CA ASP A 134 12.74 17.53 75.12
C ASP A 134 12.00 18.75 74.53
N HIS A 135 12.21 19.95 75.10
CA HIS A 135 11.55 21.18 74.61
C HIS A 135 12.09 21.65 73.25
N VAL A 136 13.36 21.36 72.95
CA VAL A 136 13.95 21.67 71.64
C VAL A 136 13.46 20.65 70.59
N LEU A 137 13.39 19.37 70.97
CA LEU A 137 12.89 18.30 70.08
C LEU A 137 11.39 18.45 69.77
N ASP A 138 10.58 18.91 70.73
CA ASP A 138 9.15 19.17 70.52
C ASP A 138 8.90 20.30 69.51
N ARG A 139 9.83 21.26 69.44
CA ARG A 139 9.69 22.46 68.61
C ARG A 139 10.35 22.32 67.23
N LEU A 140 11.54 21.73 67.16
CA LEU A 140 12.30 21.54 65.90
C LEU A 140 12.04 20.18 65.24
N GLY A 141 11.33 19.27 65.93
CA GLY A 141 11.03 17.92 65.47
C GLY A 141 12.20 16.95 65.65
N ARG A 142 11.90 15.66 65.71
CA ARG A 142 12.91 14.60 65.74
C ARG A 142 13.51 14.40 64.34
N ASN A 143 14.69 14.95 64.10
CA ASN A 143 15.40 14.78 62.85
C ASN A 143 16.90 14.46 63.08
N ASP A 144 17.51 13.76 62.14
CA ASP A 144 18.93 13.38 62.23
C ASP A 144 19.88 14.54 61.87
N ARG A 145 19.35 15.77 61.76
CA ARG A 145 20.07 16.98 61.33
C ARG A 145 20.47 17.87 62.49
N LEU A 146 20.13 17.46 63.71
CA LEU A 146 20.31 18.21 64.95
C LEU A 146 21.19 17.41 65.91
N LEU A 147 22.36 17.94 66.24
CA LEU A 147 23.25 17.38 67.27
C LEU A 147 23.52 18.41 68.35
N LEU A 148 23.79 17.95 69.57
CA LEU A 148 24.04 18.80 70.73
C LEU A 148 25.52 18.82 71.08
N LEU A 149 26.06 20.01 71.31
CA LEU A 149 27.42 20.22 71.83
C LEU A 149 27.36 21.06 73.11
N ARG A 150 27.93 20.55 74.21
CA ARG A 150 27.88 21.23 75.52
C ARG A 150 29.11 22.12 75.71
N LYS A 151 28.92 23.33 76.22
CA LYS A 151 30.00 24.26 76.58
C LYS A 151 30.52 23.99 78.02
N PRO A 152 31.83 23.99 78.27
CA PRO A 152 32.94 24.08 77.31
C PRO A 152 33.18 22.73 76.60
N PHE A 153 33.38 22.75 75.28
CA PHE A 153 33.59 21.54 74.47
C PHE A 153 35.08 21.27 74.22
N GLU A 154 35.45 19.99 74.14
CA GLU A 154 36.81 19.57 73.81
C GLU A 154 37.10 19.70 72.30
N THR A 155 38.39 19.76 71.94
CA THR A 155 38.81 20.02 70.55
C THR A 155 38.38 18.92 69.59
N ASP A 156 38.40 17.67 70.06
CA ASP A 156 38.13 16.52 69.22
C ASP A 156 36.63 16.30 68.98
N GLU A 157 35.76 16.67 69.94
CA GLU A 157 34.30 16.54 69.82
C GLU A 157 33.73 17.42 68.70
N ALA A 158 34.08 18.72 68.69
CA ALA A 158 33.60 19.65 67.66
C ALA A 158 34.12 19.30 66.27
N ARG A 159 35.37 18.83 66.16
CA ARG A 159 35.96 18.37 64.89
C ARG A 159 35.30 17.10 64.37
N GLN A 160 35.01 16.13 65.25
CA GLN A 160 34.34 14.88 64.87
C GLN A 160 32.92 15.15 64.36
N LEU A 161 32.16 16.02 65.04
CA LEU A 161 30.81 16.41 64.61
C LEU A 161 30.84 17.14 63.26
N ALA A 162 31.77 18.09 63.09
CA ALA A 162 31.94 18.80 61.83
C ALA A 162 32.29 17.86 60.66
N LEU A 163 33.17 16.88 60.89
CA LEU A 163 33.54 15.85 59.91
C LEU A 163 32.35 14.95 59.55
N ALA A 164 31.66 14.40 60.54
CA ALA A 164 30.56 13.48 60.33
C ALA A 164 29.39 14.14 59.59
N LEU A 165 28.97 15.34 60.02
CA LEU A 165 27.86 16.06 59.40
C LEU A 165 28.21 16.60 58.02
N SER A 166 29.46 17.04 57.80
CA SER A 166 29.88 17.47 56.46
C SER A 166 29.92 16.31 55.47
N GLU A 167 30.38 15.12 55.88
CA GLU A 167 30.31 13.93 55.02
C GLU A 167 28.87 13.50 54.75
N LYS A 168 27.99 13.55 55.76
CA LYS A 168 26.56 13.28 55.57
C LYS A 168 25.95 14.22 54.51
N SER A 169 26.18 15.52 54.63
CA SER A 169 25.69 16.51 53.66
C SER A 169 26.23 16.24 52.24
N ARG A 170 27.51 15.84 52.13
CA ARG A 170 28.13 15.50 50.84
C ARG A 170 27.51 14.26 50.21
N LEU A 171 27.29 13.20 50.99
CA LEU A 171 26.67 11.96 50.51
C LEU A 171 25.22 12.21 50.07
N GLU A 172 24.43 12.97 50.82
CA GLU A 172 23.07 13.35 50.44
C GLU A 172 23.04 14.13 49.11
N LYS A 173 23.99 15.05 48.90
CA LYS A 173 24.13 15.80 47.63
C LYS A 173 24.47 14.87 46.45
N ILE A 174 25.39 13.93 46.64
CA ILE A 174 25.77 12.96 45.59
C ILE A 174 24.57 12.07 45.25
N GLN A 175 23.90 11.53 46.27
CA GLN A 175 22.73 10.66 46.09
C GLN A 175 21.62 11.38 45.33
N ARG A 176 21.34 12.65 45.66
CA ARG A 176 20.33 13.44 44.95
C ARG A 176 20.69 13.64 43.47
N ARG A 177 21.95 13.97 43.18
CA ARG A 177 22.43 14.12 41.79
C ARG A 177 22.35 12.81 41.00
N GLU A 178 22.62 11.68 41.63
CA GLU A 178 22.46 10.37 40.98
C GLU A 178 20.98 10.04 40.72
N LEU A 179 20.09 10.36 41.66
CA LEU A 179 18.66 10.13 41.53
C LEU A 179 18.05 10.98 40.41
N GLU A 180 18.40 12.26 40.32
CA GLU A 180 18.00 13.17 39.24
C GLU A 180 18.48 12.66 37.86
N LYS A 181 19.73 12.16 37.78
CA LYS A 181 20.25 11.55 36.54
C LYS A 181 19.47 10.31 36.13
N LEU A 182 19.18 9.42 37.07
CA LEU A 182 18.39 8.21 36.86
C LEU A 182 16.97 8.55 36.38
N GLU A 183 16.31 9.53 37.00
CA GLU A 183 14.99 9.99 36.57
C GLU A 183 15.01 10.51 35.13
N HIS A 184 15.99 11.36 34.80
CA HIS A 184 16.15 11.88 33.45
C HIS A 184 16.39 10.76 32.41
N GLU A 185 17.18 9.75 32.76
CA GLU A 185 17.46 8.60 31.90
C GLU A 185 16.23 7.70 31.72
N VAL A 186 15.44 7.47 32.77
CA VAL A 186 14.17 6.75 32.69
C VAL A 186 13.17 7.47 31.78
N VAL A 187 13.08 8.80 31.87
CA VAL A 187 12.21 9.61 31.00
C VAL A 187 12.66 9.49 29.54
N LYS A 188 13.96 9.67 29.26
CA LYS A 188 14.52 9.50 27.90
C LYS A 188 14.24 8.11 27.34
N ARG A 189 14.50 7.05 28.12
CA ARG A 189 14.24 5.68 27.71
C ARG A 189 12.76 5.44 27.40
N ARG A 190 11.84 5.93 28.26
CA ARG A 190 10.40 5.81 28.03
C ARG A 190 9.91 6.61 26.81
N SER A 191 10.56 7.72 26.46
CA SER A 191 10.26 8.45 25.22
C SER A 191 10.72 7.68 23.99
N ALA A 192 11.95 7.17 24.00
CA ALA A 192 12.50 6.37 22.90
C ALA A 192 11.72 5.07 22.69
N GLU A 193 11.31 4.38 23.76
CA GLU A 193 10.46 3.18 23.67
C GLU A 193 9.07 3.49 23.07
N ARG A 194 8.49 4.66 23.38
CA ARG A 194 7.21 5.10 22.79
C ARG A 194 7.37 5.43 21.30
N GLU A 195 8.41 6.17 20.93
CA GLU A 195 8.72 6.48 19.54
C GLU A 195 9.02 5.21 18.73
N MET A 196 9.80 4.28 19.28
CA MET A 196 10.11 3.00 18.63
C MET A 196 8.84 2.16 18.41
N ARG A 197 7.91 2.13 19.38
CA ARG A 197 6.60 1.48 19.20
C ARG A 197 5.72 2.19 18.17
N ALA A 198 5.75 3.51 18.11
CA ALA A 198 5.01 4.28 17.11
C ALA A 198 5.55 4.04 15.69
N MET A 199 6.87 3.96 15.52
CA MET A 199 7.52 3.62 14.24
C MET A 199 7.25 2.18 13.80
N ALA A 200 7.16 1.23 14.74
CA ALA A 200 6.86 -0.17 14.42
C ALA A 200 5.47 -0.38 13.78
N HIS A 201 4.55 0.57 13.94
CA HIS A 201 3.17 0.48 13.48
C HIS A 201 2.82 1.40 12.31
N ARG A 202 3.80 2.10 11.71
CA ARG A 202 3.59 3.01 10.58
C ARG A 202 4.48 2.67 9.38
N ASP A 203 3.99 3.03 8.20
CA ASP A 203 4.71 2.99 6.94
C ASP A 203 5.63 4.21 6.82
N ALA A 204 6.89 3.99 6.42
CA ALA A 204 7.91 5.04 6.42
C ALA A 204 7.66 6.14 5.37
N LEU A 205 7.01 5.79 4.25
CA LEU A 205 6.76 6.72 3.16
C LEU A 205 5.49 7.54 3.40
N THR A 206 4.36 6.86 3.56
CA THR A 206 3.03 7.49 3.63
C THR A 206 2.60 7.89 5.04
N GLN A 207 3.34 7.46 6.07
CA GLN A 207 3.02 7.66 7.50
C GLN A 207 1.68 7.07 7.93
N LEU A 208 1.04 6.28 7.07
CA LEU A 208 -0.14 5.48 7.39
C LEU A 208 0.22 4.33 8.33
N PRO A 209 -0.73 3.79 9.10
CA PRO A 209 -0.57 2.51 9.74
C PRO A 209 -0.08 1.43 8.77
N ASN A 210 0.71 0.49 9.28
CA ASN A 210 1.28 -0.61 8.50
C ASN A 210 0.55 -1.95 8.76
N ARG A 211 0.96 -3.00 8.04
CA ARG A 211 0.37 -4.35 8.15
C ARG A 211 0.31 -4.90 9.60
N PRO A 212 1.37 -4.82 10.43
CA PRO A 212 1.29 -5.21 11.83
C PRO A 212 0.20 -4.49 12.64
N TYR A 213 -0.01 -3.19 12.42
CA TYR A 213 -1.09 -2.45 13.07
C TYR A 213 -2.47 -3.00 12.67
N LEU A 214 -2.68 -3.20 11.37
CA LEU A 214 -3.93 -3.73 10.83
C LEU A 214 -4.29 -5.11 11.38
N LEU A 215 -3.34 -6.05 11.41
CA LEU A 215 -3.58 -7.40 11.92
C LEU A 215 -4.02 -7.35 13.38
N LYS A 216 -3.30 -6.58 14.22
CA LYS A 216 -3.65 -6.40 15.62
C LYS A 216 -5.06 -5.79 15.76
N LYS A 217 -5.38 -4.77 14.97
CA LYS A 217 -6.69 -4.10 15.01
C LYS A 217 -7.83 -5.02 14.58
N LEU A 218 -7.62 -5.81 13.53
CA LEU A 218 -8.59 -6.83 13.10
C LEU A 218 -8.78 -7.93 14.15
N ASP A 219 -7.72 -8.39 14.79
CA ASP A 219 -7.82 -9.37 15.88
C ASP A 219 -8.62 -8.80 17.06
N GLU A 220 -8.40 -7.54 17.43
CA GLU A 220 -9.19 -6.85 18.45
C GLU A 220 -10.68 -6.79 18.07
N ILE A 221 -11.00 -6.45 16.81
CA ILE A 221 -12.38 -6.39 16.30
C ILE A 221 -13.03 -7.79 16.31
N ILE A 222 -12.30 -8.83 15.92
CA ILE A 222 -12.79 -10.21 15.90
C ILE A 222 -13.03 -10.71 17.33
N GLN A 223 -12.14 -10.39 18.28
CA GLN A 223 -12.25 -10.80 19.69
C GLN A 223 -13.36 -10.06 20.45
N GLN A 224 -13.65 -8.81 20.09
CA GLN A 224 -14.69 -8.00 20.75
C GLN A 224 -16.13 -8.40 20.35
N ARG A 225 -16.30 -9.39 19.47
CA ARG A 225 -17.63 -9.84 19.04
C ARG A 225 -18.34 -10.68 20.10
N SER A 226 -19.55 -10.25 20.46
CA SER A 226 -20.53 -11.09 21.15
C SER A 226 -21.05 -12.18 20.19
N VAL A 227 -21.26 -13.39 20.69
CA VAL A 227 -21.95 -14.45 19.92
C VAL A 227 -23.38 -13.96 19.62
N GLY A 228 -23.64 -13.58 18.35
CA GLY A 228 -24.97 -13.16 17.88
C GLY A 228 -25.10 -11.69 17.46
N ASP A 229 -24.08 -10.84 17.67
CA ASP A 229 -24.09 -9.46 17.18
C ASP A 229 -23.58 -9.38 15.74
N CYS A 230 -24.46 -8.98 14.82
CA CYS A 230 -24.14 -8.65 13.44
C CYS A 230 -23.65 -7.19 13.38
N VAL A 231 -22.50 -6.90 13.98
CA VAL A 231 -21.80 -5.65 13.68
C VAL A 231 -20.96 -5.90 12.44
N ASP A 232 -21.42 -5.32 11.33
CA ASP A 232 -20.84 -5.50 10.00
C ASP A 232 -19.66 -4.53 9.85
N ASN A 233 -18.45 -5.00 10.19
CA ASN A 233 -17.23 -4.31 9.79
C ASN A 233 -16.81 -4.83 8.40
N ALA A 234 -16.23 -3.98 7.57
CA ALA A 234 -15.75 -4.37 6.25
C ALA A 234 -14.28 -4.01 6.08
N VAL A 235 -13.55 -4.85 5.34
CA VAL A 235 -12.19 -4.58 4.89
C VAL A 235 -12.23 -4.35 3.40
N LEU A 236 -11.78 -3.16 2.99
CA LEU A 236 -11.58 -2.81 1.59
C LEU A 236 -10.10 -2.98 1.29
N PHE A 237 -9.75 -3.87 0.37
CA PHE A 237 -8.39 -4.06 -0.13
C PHE A 237 -8.26 -3.38 -1.48
N LEU A 238 -7.26 -2.53 -1.62
CA LEU A 238 -7.08 -1.67 -2.79
C LEU A 238 -5.71 -1.91 -3.41
N ASP A 239 -5.68 -1.91 -4.73
CA ASP A 239 -4.45 -1.96 -5.51
C ASP A 239 -4.52 -0.94 -6.66
N LEU A 240 -3.40 -0.27 -6.93
CA LEU A 240 -3.30 0.73 -7.99
C LEU A 240 -3.00 0.09 -9.34
N ASP A 241 -3.93 0.24 -10.29
CA ASP A 241 -3.83 -0.38 -11.59
C ASP A 241 -2.62 0.16 -12.38
N ASN A 242 -1.74 -0.76 -12.78
CA ASN A 242 -0.54 -0.49 -13.58
C ASN A 242 0.50 0.43 -12.90
N PHE A 243 0.57 0.47 -11.57
CA PHE A 243 1.57 1.27 -10.84
C PHE A 243 3.01 1.01 -11.28
N LYS A 244 3.35 -0.24 -11.61
CA LYS A 244 4.67 -0.61 -12.14
C LYS A 244 5.04 0.17 -13.42
N ILE A 245 4.09 0.40 -14.32
CA ILE A 245 4.33 1.17 -15.56
C ILE A 245 4.71 2.62 -15.23
N ILE A 246 4.13 3.18 -14.17
CA ILE A 246 4.43 4.54 -13.70
C ILE A 246 5.86 4.61 -13.17
N ASN A 247 6.26 3.65 -12.34
CA ASN A 247 7.65 3.55 -11.85
C ASN A 247 8.65 3.38 -13.00
N ASP A 248 8.34 2.51 -13.96
CA ASP A 248 9.23 2.23 -15.09
C ASP A 248 9.32 3.43 -16.06
N SER A 249 8.25 4.24 -16.17
CA SER A 249 8.18 5.37 -17.11
C SER A 249 8.63 6.72 -16.52
N LEU A 250 8.35 6.97 -15.24
CA LEU A 250 8.56 8.28 -14.58
C LEU A 250 9.56 8.20 -13.42
N GLY A 251 10.01 7.00 -13.05
CA GLY A 251 10.96 6.76 -11.97
C GLY A 251 10.31 6.63 -10.59
N HIS A 252 11.04 6.01 -9.66
CA HIS A 252 10.54 5.69 -8.32
C HIS A 252 10.11 6.92 -7.50
N ASN A 253 10.76 8.08 -7.66
CA ASN A 253 10.36 9.30 -6.96
C ASN A 253 8.93 9.76 -7.33
N ALA A 254 8.53 9.56 -8.60
CA ALA A 254 7.17 9.88 -9.04
C ALA A 254 6.16 8.85 -8.51
N GLY A 255 6.56 7.58 -8.38
CA GLY A 255 5.77 6.56 -7.72
C GLY A 255 5.56 6.85 -6.23
N ASP A 256 6.61 7.29 -5.53
CA ASP A 256 6.54 7.64 -4.11
C ASP A 256 5.62 8.85 -3.86
N ASP A 257 5.70 9.88 -4.72
CA ASP A 257 4.79 11.02 -4.68
C ASP A 257 3.33 10.61 -4.96
N LEU A 258 3.12 9.75 -5.96
CA LEU A 258 1.80 9.19 -6.24
C LEU A 258 1.22 8.45 -5.03
N LEU A 259 2.01 7.61 -4.36
CA LEU A 259 1.57 6.87 -3.17
C LEU A 259 1.17 7.81 -2.03
N ASN A 260 1.89 8.93 -1.84
CA ASN A 260 1.54 9.95 -0.85
C ASN A 260 0.24 10.70 -1.20
N GLN A 261 0.05 11.04 -2.48
CA GLN A 261 -1.19 11.68 -2.94
C GLN A 261 -2.40 10.73 -2.83
N VAL A 262 -2.22 9.44 -3.18
CA VAL A 262 -3.24 8.39 -3.00
C VAL A 262 -3.60 8.24 -1.53
N ALA A 263 -2.62 8.15 -0.63
CA ALA A 263 -2.85 8.07 0.81
C ALA A 263 -3.68 9.26 1.33
N THR A 264 -3.44 10.46 0.81
CA THR A 264 -4.19 11.67 1.17
C THR A 264 -5.65 11.59 0.69
N ARG A 265 -5.88 11.25 -0.59
CA ARG A 265 -7.24 11.10 -1.13
C ARG A 265 -8.04 10.01 -0.44
N LEU A 266 -7.41 8.90 -0.07
CA LEU A 266 -8.08 7.82 0.67
C LEU A 266 -8.58 8.31 2.04
N LYS A 267 -7.78 9.08 2.78
CA LYS A 267 -8.22 9.67 4.05
C LYS A 267 -9.41 10.62 3.88
N GLU A 268 -9.40 11.45 2.84
CA GLU A 268 -10.50 12.36 2.52
C GLU A 268 -11.79 11.58 2.21
N CYS A 269 -11.67 10.52 1.40
CA CYS A 269 -12.80 9.64 1.12
C CYS A 269 -13.39 9.08 2.40
N VAL A 270 -12.59 8.56 3.33
CA VAL A 270 -13.12 7.96 4.57
C VAL A 270 -13.77 9.00 5.49
N ARG A 271 -13.24 10.23 5.55
CA ARG A 271 -13.75 11.30 6.42
C ARG A 271 -15.09 11.89 6.00
N ASP A 272 -15.39 11.93 4.69
CA ASP A 272 -16.66 12.46 4.16
C ASP A 272 -17.88 11.55 4.45
N CYS A 273 -17.70 10.41 5.14
CA CYS A 273 -18.77 9.57 5.67
C CYS A 273 -19.35 10.18 6.95
N ASP A 274 -20.17 11.21 6.78
CA ASP A 274 -20.86 11.91 7.87
C ASP A 274 -22.00 11.05 8.48
N THR A 275 -21.65 9.90 9.05
CA THR A 275 -22.50 9.12 9.96
C THR A 275 -21.88 9.20 11.35
N THR A 276 -22.12 10.32 12.04
CA THR A 276 -21.94 10.45 13.50
C THR A 276 -20.56 10.00 14.06
N GLY A 277 -19.51 10.73 13.74
CA GLY A 277 -18.44 11.06 14.70
C GLY A 277 -17.57 9.93 15.28
N ARG A 278 -17.01 9.03 14.46
CA ARG A 278 -15.97 8.09 14.92
C ARG A 278 -14.86 7.70 13.92
N TYR A 279 -14.75 8.33 12.74
CA TYR A 279 -13.69 7.98 11.80
C TYR A 279 -12.38 8.72 12.12
N SER A 280 -11.26 8.00 12.22
CA SER A 280 -9.94 8.51 12.63
C SER A 280 -8.88 8.23 11.55
N ASP A 281 -7.76 8.96 11.59
CA ASP A 281 -6.65 8.78 10.61
C ASP A 281 -6.04 7.36 10.57
N GLU A 282 -6.48 6.46 11.44
CA GLU A 282 -5.97 5.11 11.60
C GLU A 282 -6.72 4.05 10.77
N GLU A 283 -7.74 4.42 10.01
CA GLU A 283 -8.59 3.50 9.23
C GLU A 283 -8.09 3.24 7.81
N THR A 284 -7.14 4.04 7.33
CA THR A 284 -6.44 3.81 6.07
C THR A 284 -5.06 3.25 6.38
N ILE A 285 -4.72 2.10 5.82
CA ILE A 285 -3.50 1.34 6.10
C ILE A 285 -2.77 1.13 4.77
N ARG A 286 -1.42 1.18 4.79
CA ARG A 286 -0.61 0.72 3.67
C ARG A 286 0.05 -0.62 4.01
N LEU A 287 -0.13 -1.62 3.14
CA LEU A 287 0.45 -2.94 3.34
C LEU A 287 1.88 -3.04 2.80
N GLY A 288 2.16 -2.31 1.72
CA GLY A 288 3.45 -2.31 1.02
C GLY A 288 3.22 -2.13 -0.49
N GLY A 289 4.24 -1.68 -1.22
CA GLY A 289 4.10 -1.43 -2.66
C GLY A 289 2.99 -0.43 -2.96
N ASP A 290 2.08 -0.84 -3.84
CA ASP A 290 0.85 -0.15 -4.28
C ASP A 290 -0.43 -0.63 -3.60
N GLU A 291 -0.33 -1.44 -2.55
CA GLU A 291 -1.45 -2.01 -1.82
C GLU A 291 -1.87 -1.17 -0.61
N PHE A 292 -3.14 -0.83 -0.55
CA PHE A 292 -3.77 -0.12 0.57
C PHE A 292 -4.95 -0.93 1.12
N VAL A 293 -5.26 -0.71 2.40
CA VAL A 293 -6.44 -1.26 3.04
C VAL A 293 -7.21 -0.15 3.74
N VAL A 294 -8.53 -0.14 3.58
CA VAL A 294 -9.43 0.69 4.37
C VAL A 294 -10.27 -0.21 5.27
N LEU A 295 -10.20 0.02 6.57
CA LEU A 295 -10.97 -0.69 7.58
C LEU A 295 -12.19 0.14 7.96
N LEU A 296 -13.38 -0.40 7.73
CA LEU A 296 -14.64 0.24 8.06
C LEU A 296 -15.26 -0.44 9.28
N GLU A 297 -15.34 0.29 10.39
CA GLU A 297 -15.95 -0.19 11.62
C GLU A 297 -17.41 0.26 11.74
N LYS A 298 -18.26 -0.58 12.36
CA LYS A 298 -19.64 -0.26 12.76
C LYS A 298 -20.54 0.24 11.63
N LEU A 299 -20.54 -0.45 10.50
CA LEU A 299 -21.46 -0.13 9.40
C LEU A 299 -22.91 -0.35 9.84
N ALA A 300 -23.81 0.47 9.30
CA ALA A 300 -25.24 0.33 9.55
C ALA A 300 -25.89 -0.64 8.54
N ASP A 301 -25.36 -0.69 7.31
CA ASP A 301 -25.76 -1.60 6.24
C ASP A 301 -24.51 -2.05 5.45
N ASP A 302 -24.51 -3.29 4.96
CA ASP A 302 -23.51 -3.82 4.03
C ASP A 302 -23.30 -2.90 2.82
N ARG A 303 -24.36 -2.21 2.37
CA ARG A 303 -24.31 -1.25 1.25
C ARG A 303 -23.38 -0.06 1.49
N ASP A 304 -23.12 0.29 2.74
CA ASP A 304 -22.23 1.40 3.09
C ASP A 304 -20.80 1.15 2.59
N ALA A 305 -20.30 -0.09 2.72
CA ALA A 305 -18.98 -0.47 2.23
C ALA A 305 -18.87 -0.36 0.71
N ILE A 306 -19.93 -0.74 -0.01
CA ILE A 306 -20.01 -0.66 -1.48
C ILE A 306 -19.98 0.80 -1.94
N MET A 307 -20.74 1.66 -1.27
CA MET A 307 -20.78 3.10 -1.55
C MET A 307 -19.40 3.75 -1.36
N ILE A 308 -18.73 3.44 -0.24
CA ILE A 308 -17.40 3.96 0.06
C ILE A 308 -16.38 3.47 -0.97
N ALA A 309 -16.43 2.19 -1.34
CA ALA A 309 -15.53 1.62 -2.35
C ALA A 309 -15.70 2.28 -3.72
N ASN A 310 -16.94 2.51 -4.18
CA ASN A 310 -17.20 3.21 -5.45
C ASN A 310 -16.66 4.64 -5.42
N ARG A 311 -16.87 5.40 -4.34
CA ARG A 311 -16.31 6.74 -4.20
C ARG A 311 -14.78 6.74 -4.24
N ILE A 312 -14.14 5.75 -3.61
CA ILE A 312 -12.68 5.62 -3.68
C ILE A 312 -12.23 5.39 -5.13
N VAL A 313 -12.87 4.48 -5.86
CA VAL A 313 -12.56 4.24 -7.28
C VAL A 313 -12.69 5.53 -8.10
N GLU A 314 -13.77 6.29 -7.91
CA GLU A 314 -14.00 7.57 -8.59
C GLU A 314 -12.91 8.60 -8.23
N LYS A 315 -12.59 8.77 -6.94
CA LYS A 315 -11.61 9.77 -6.49
C LYS A 315 -10.17 9.44 -6.85
N ILE A 316 -9.80 8.17 -6.87
CA ILE A 316 -8.48 7.77 -7.34
C ILE A 316 -8.35 7.92 -8.86
N SER A 317 -9.45 7.77 -9.60
CA SER A 317 -9.45 7.97 -11.06
C SER A 317 -9.23 9.43 -11.49
N GLU A 318 -9.36 10.40 -10.58
CA GLU A 318 -9.05 11.80 -10.86
C GLU A 318 -7.54 11.99 -11.18
N PRO A 319 -7.16 12.88 -12.11
CA PRO A 319 -5.75 13.08 -12.47
C PRO A 319 -4.85 13.47 -11.28
N PHE A 320 -3.66 12.88 -11.20
CA PHE A 320 -2.58 13.24 -10.27
C PHE A 320 -1.56 14.15 -10.95
N HIS A 321 -1.03 15.13 -10.21
CA HIS A 321 0.06 15.96 -10.69
C HIS A 321 1.39 15.33 -10.28
N LEU A 322 2.09 14.74 -11.23
CA LEU A 322 3.39 14.08 -11.02
C LEU A 322 4.42 14.70 -11.95
N CYS A 323 5.54 15.21 -11.39
CA CYS A 323 6.63 15.80 -12.17
C CYS A 323 6.18 16.86 -13.21
N GLY A 324 5.16 17.66 -12.89
CA GLY A 324 4.61 18.69 -13.78
C GLY A 324 3.71 18.17 -14.90
N ARG A 325 3.27 16.89 -14.86
CA ARG A 325 2.33 16.28 -15.80
C ARG A 325 1.09 15.77 -15.08
N LEU A 326 -0.02 15.67 -15.82
CA LEU A 326 -1.25 15.03 -15.35
C LEU A 326 -1.23 13.55 -15.70
N VAL A 327 -1.36 12.68 -14.70
CA VAL A 327 -1.36 11.22 -14.84
C VAL A 327 -2.62 10.65 -14.21
N THR A 328 -3.34 9.80 -14.93
CA THR A 328 -4.54 9.11 -14.42
C THR A 328 -4.21 7.68 -14.02
N VAL A 329 -4.65 7.25 -12.84
CA VAL A 329 -4.41 5.91 -12.29
C VAL A 329 -5.75 5.32 -11.87
N GLY A 330 -6.01 4.07 -12.23
CA GLY A 330 -7.19 3.34 -11.76
C GLY A 330 -6.90 2.64 -10.43
N THR A 331 -7.94 2.25 -9.71
CA THR A 331 -7.78 1.33 -8.58
C THR A 331 -8.84 0.24 -8.62
N SER A 332 -8.42 -0.97 -8.29
CA SER A 332 -9.31 -2.11 -8.13
C SER A 332 -9.50 -2.38 -6.64
N VAL A 333 -10.75 -2.55 -6.21
CA VAL A 333 -11.11 -2.68 -4.79
C VAL A 333 -11.84 -3.99 -4.52
N GLY A 334 -11.38 -4.72 -3.51
CA GLY A 334 -12.02 -5.92 -2.97
C GLY A 334 -12.63 -5.65 -1.61
N ILE A 335 -13.89 -6.02 -1.42
CA ILE A 335 -14.61 -5.81 -0.16
C ILE A 335 -14.79 -7.17 0.50
N ALA A 336 -14.36 -7.33 1.75
CA ALA A 336 -14.73 -8.48 2.57
C ALA A 336 -15.38 -8.04 3.87
N TYR A 337 -16.61 -8.48 4.09
CA TYR A 337 -17.25 -8.31 5.38
C TYR A 337 -16.64 -9.25 6.40
N THR A 338 -16.53 -8.75 7.62
CA THR A 338 -16.03 -9.53 8.73
C THR A 338 -17.10 -10.49 9.26
N CYS A 339 -18.40 -10.33 8.93
CA CYS A 339 -19.51 -11.13 9.48
C CYS A 339 -19.38 -12.65 9.20
N GLY A 340 -20.03 -13.47 10.03
CA GLY A 340 -20.06 -14.94 9.89
C GLY A 340 -18.95 -15.73 10.61
N GLN A 341 -18.61 -16.93 10.13
CA GLN A 341 -17.63 -17.87 10.72
C GLN A 341 -16.15 -17.44 10.60
N THR A 342 -15.88 -16.16 10.38
CA THR A 342 -14.53 -15.66 10.13
C THR A 342 -13.81 -15.45 11.46
N THR A 343 -12.87 -16.34 11.80
CA THR A 343 -12.22 -16.40 13.12
C THR A 343 -10.82 -15.79 13.17
N ASP A 344 -10.29 -15.30 12.05
CA ASP A 344 -8.88 -14.91 11.90
C ASP A 344 -8.73 -13.69 10.96
N ALA A 345 -7.97 -12.68 11.40
CA ALA A 345 -7.64 -11.49 10.63
C ALA A 345 -6.99 -11.82 9.28
N HIS A 346 -6.17 -12.88 9.21
CA HIS A 346 -5.55 -13.34 7.98
C HIS A 346 -6.57 -13.82 6.95
N ILE A 347 -7.65 -14.48 7.40
CA ILE A 347 -8.71 -14.95 6.51
C ILE A 347 -9.48 -13.76 5.94
N VAL A 348 -9.80 -12.76 6.75
CA VAL A 348 -10.50 -11.54 6.29
C VAL A 348 -9.67 -10.83 5.21
N LEU A 349 -8.37 -10.63 5.46
CA LEU A 349 -7.49 -9.97 4.48
C LEU A 349 -7.37 -10.78 3.19
N ARG A 350 -7.22 -12.11 3.29
CA ARG A 350 -7.17 -12.99 2.11
C ARG A 350 -8.46 -12.92 1.29
N ASN A 351 -9.61 -12.86 1.97
CA ASN A 351 -10.90 -12.75 1.30
C ASN A 351 -11.03 -11.40 0.57
N ALA A 352 -10.60 -10.30 1.19
CA ALA A 352 -10.62 -8.98 0.58
C ALA A 352 -9.67 -8.90 -0.63
N ASP A 353 -8.46 -9.46 -0.51
CA ASP A 353 -7.48 -9.58 -1.60
C ASP A 353 -8.03 -10.43 -2.77
N THR A 354 -8.67 -11.57 -2.47
CA THR A 354 -9.33 -12.42 -3.49
C THR A 354 -10.41 -11.65 -4.26
N ALA A 355 -11.22 -10.85 -3.56
CA ALA A 355 -12.22 -10.00 -4.20
C ALA A 355 -11.57 -8.90 -5.06
N MET A 356 -10.51 -8.26 -4.56
CA MET A 356 -9.78 -7.22 -5.31
C MET A 356 -9.20 -7.80 -6.60
N TYR A 357 -8.65 -9.01 -6.55
CA TYR A 357 -8.15 -9.70 -7.72
C TYR A 357 -9.26 -9.99 -8.75
N ARG A 358 -10.47 -10.38 -8.30
CA ARG A 358 -11.65 -10.51 -9.18
C ARG A 358 -12.04 -9.18 -9.81
N ALA A 359 -11.96 -8.08 -9.05
CA ALA A 359 -12.21 -6.73 -9.56
C ALA A 359 -11.22 -6.37 -10.68
N LYS A 360 -9.93 -6.62 -10.51
CA LYS A 360 -8.92 -6.44 -11.57
C LYS A 360 -9.27 -7.22 -12.83
N ASN A 361 -9.57 -8.50 -12.69
CA ASN A 361 -9.79 -9.42 -13.81
C ASN A 361 -11.08 -9.17 -14.58
N SER A 362 -12.10 -8.59 -13.94
CA SER A 362 -13.34 -8.28 -14.63
C SER A 362 -13.18 -7.04 -15.53
N GLY A 363 -12.08 -6.29 -15.40
CA GLY A 363 -11.64 -5.23 -16.31
C GLY A 363 -11.22 -3.92 -15.62
N LYS A 364 -10.48 -4.03 -14.49
CA LYS A 364 -9.83 -2.95 -13.72
C LYS A 364 -10.76 -1.79 -13.30
N GLY A 365 -10.30 -0.88 -12.44
CA GLY A 365 -11.04 0.33 -12.05
C GLY A 365 -12.45 0.07 -11.48
N ARG A 366 -12.62 -0.99 -10.70
CA ARG A 366 -13.93 -1.45 -10.22
C ARG A 366 -13.86 -2.08 -8.85
N ILE A 367 -15.03 -2.42 -8.32
CA ILE A 367 -15.17 -3.08 -7.02
C ILE A 367 -15.65 -4.53 -7.21
N ALA A 368 -15.30 -5.41 -6.27
CA ALA A 368 -15.95 -6.71 -6.10
C ALA A 368 -16.10 -7.02 -4.61
N VAL A 369 -17.23 -7.60 -4.25
CA VAL A 369 -17.53 -8.05 -2.89
C VAL A 369 -17.19 -9.52 -2.79
N PHE A 370 -16.45 -9.95 -1.77
CA PHE A 370 -16.10 -11.34 -1.57
C PHE A 370 -17.34 -12.21 -1.34
N ASP A 371 -17.41 -13.32 -2.08
CA ASP A 371 -18.30 -14.44 -1.83
C ASP A 371 -17.46 -15.73 -1.78
N ARG A 372 -17.91 -16.76 -1.05
CA ARG A 372 -17.18 -18.04 -0.93
C ARG A 372 -16.93 -18.72 -2.26
N SER A 373 -17.77 -18.46 -3.27
CA SER A 373 -17.57 -18.91 -4.66
C SER A 373 -16.29 -18.35 -5.30
N MET A 374 -15.83 -17.16 -4.88
CA MET A 374 -14.74 -16.42 -5.54
C MET A 374 -13.36 -17.04 -5.31
N HIS A 375 -13.13 -17.70 -4.18
CA HIS A 375 -11.84 -18.34 -3.93
C HIS A 375 -11.60 -19.51 -4.90
N ALA A 376 -12.65 -20.27 -5.22
CA ALA A 376 -12.59 -21.33 -6.21
C ALA A 376 -12.35 -20.74 -7.62
N ASP A 377 -13.03 -19.65 -7.97
CA ASP A 377 -12.87 -18.98 -9.27
C ASP A 377 -11.45 -18.46 -9.51
N VAL A 378 -10.81 -17.88 -8.47
CA VAL A 378 -9.42 -17.39 -8.58
C VAL A 378 -8.42 -18.52 -8.76
N VAL A 379 -8.55 -19.60 -7.96
CA VAL A 379 -7.68 -20.77 -8.10
C VAL A 379 -7.87 -21.43 -9.46
N ALA A 380 -9.12 -21.59 -9.91
CA ALA A 380 -9.44 -22.15 -11.22
C ALA A 380 -8.86 -21.29 -12.36
N ARG A 381 -8.89 -19.96 -12.24
CA ARG A 381 -8.29 -19.07 -13.24
C ARG A 381 -6.77 -19.20 -13.28
N MET A 382 -6.08 -19.20 -12.13
CA MET A 382 -4.62 -19.39 -12.10
C MET A 382 -4.21 -20.73 -12.70
N GLU A 383 -4.97 -21.79 -12.41
CA GLU A 383 -4.74 -23.09 -13.01
C GLU A 383 -4.94 -23.05 -14.53
N LEU A 384 -6.00 -22.40 -15.00
CA LEU A 384 -6.27 -22.20 -16.42
C LEU A 384 -5.18 -21.37 -17.12
N GLU A 385 -4.64 -20.33 -16.48
CA GLU A 385 -3.51 -19.54 -17.00
C GLU A 385 -2.25 -20.41 -17.17
N ASN A 386 -1.95 -21.27 -16.20
CA ASN A 386 -0.82 -22.20 -16.27
C ASN A 386 -1.03 -23.26 -17.35
N GLN A 387 -2.26 -23.74 -17.55
CA GLN A 387 -2.59 -24.64 -18.65
C GLN A 387 -2.44 -23.94 -20.00
N LEU A 388 -2.86 -22.67 -20.11
CA LEU A 388 -2.77 -21.88 -21.33
C LEU A 388 -1.30 -21.62 -21.73
N ARG A 389 -0.42 -21.28 -20.77
CA ARG A 389 1.02 -21.15 -21.03
C ARG A 389 1.60 -22.43 -21.63
N ARG A 390 1.28 -23.58 -21.03
CA ARG A 390 1.70 -24.90 -21.53
C ARG A 390 1.11 -25.22 -22.90
N ALA A 391 -0.15 -24.86 -23.15
CA ALA A 391 -0.80 -25.05 -24.44
C ALA A 391 -0.14 -24.23 -25.57
N VAL A 392 0.36 -23.03 -25.26
CA VAL A 392 1.15 -22.23 -26.22
C VAL A 392 2.48 -22.89 -26.52
N ASP A 393 3.19 -23.39 -25.52
CA ASP A 393 4.49 -24.04 -25.72
C ASP A 393 4.37 -25.40 -26.45
N LEU A 394 3.25 -26.11 -26.25
CA LEU A 394 2.97 -27.41 -26.87
C LEU A 394 2.14 -27.31 -28.15
N GLU A 395 1.76 -26.10 -28.57
CA GLU A 395 0.87 -25.86 -29.72
C GLU A 395 -0.45 -26.67 -29.64
N ALA A 396 -1.02 -26.80 -28.45
CA ALA A 396 -2.21 -27.60 -28.15
C ALA A 396 -3.54 -26.88 -28.49
N PHE A 397 -3.59 -26.22 -29.65
CA PHE A 397 -4.76 -25.52 -30.16
C PHE A 397 -5.33 -26.21 -31.40
N GLU A 398 -6.62 -25.99 -31.64
CA GLU A 398 -7.33 -26.48 -32.82
C GLU A 398 -7.89 -25.30 -33.62
N LEU A 399 -7.98 -25.44 -34.94
CA LEU A 399 -8.57 -24.44 -35.82
C LEU A 399 -9.84 -25.00 -36.45
N ASN A 400 -10.95 -24.29 -36.27
CA ASN A 400 -12.19 -24.52 -36.99
C ASN A 400 -12.41 -23.40 -38.02
N TYR A 401 -13.23 -23.68 -39.03
CA TYR A 401 -13.45 -22.79 -40.16
C TYR A 401 -14.94 -22.58 -40.38
N GLN A 402 -15.39 -21.33 -40.43
CA GLN A 402 -16.79 -21.03 -40.70
C GLN A 402 -16.97 -20.38 -42.08
N PRO A 403 -17.84 -20.91 -42.95
CA PRO A 403 -18.00 -20.38 -44.30
C PRO A 403 -18.80 -19.07 -44.31
N ILE A 404 -18.37 -18.15 -45.18
CA ILE A 404 -19.03 -16.88 -45.49
C ILE A 404 -19.64 -16.99 -46.88
N VAL A 405 -20.96 -16.85 -46.99
CA VAL A 405 -21.73 -17.08 -48.21
C VAL A 405 -22.17 -15.77 -48.83
N ARG A 406 -21.86 -15.56 -50.10
CA ARG A 406 -22.31 -14.40 -50.87
C ARG A 406 -23.78 -14.54 -51.23
N LEU A 407 -24.56 -13.48 -51.00
CA LEU A 407 -26.00 -13.49 -51.21
C LEU A 407 -26.42 -13.44 -52.68
N SER A 408 -25.61 -12.86 -53.56
CA SER A 408 -25.97 -12.65 -54.97
C SER A 408 -25.93 -13.93 -55.82
N ASP A 409 -25.04 -14.88 -55.52
CA ASP A 409 -24.83 -16.11 -56.30
C ASP A 409 -24.85 -17.39 -55.44
N ALA A 410 -25.06 -17.26 -54.13
CA ALA A 410 -25.04 -18.34 -53.16
C ALA A 410 -23.76 -19.21 -53.27
N ARG A 411 -22.61 -18.55 -53.47
CA ARG A 411 -21.28 -19.18 -53.41
C ARG A 411 -20.60 -18.84 -52.09
N ILE A 412 -19.77 -19.77 -51.61
CA ILE A 412 -18.88 -19.52 -50.49
C ILE A 412 -17.77 -18.59 -51.00
N GLN A 413 -17.69 -17.38 -50.45
CA GLN A 413 -16.74 -16.34 -50.85
C GLN A 413 -15.55 -16.26 -49.89
N GLY A 414 -15.75 -16.62 -48.62
CA GLY A 414 -14.67 -16.60 -47.63
C GLY A 414 -14.85 -17.64 -46.56
N ILE A 415 -13.83 -17.80 -45.74
CA ILE A 415 -13.88 -18.59 -44.51
C ILE A 415 -13.28 -17.79 -43.36
N GLU A 416 -13.92 -17.84 -42.20
CA GLU A 416 -13.37 -17.30 -40.96
C GLU A 416 -12.68 -18.40 -40.17
N VAL A 417 -11.45 -18.11 -39.72
CA VAL A 417 -10.65 -18.99 -38.87
C VAL A 417 -10.97 -18.73 -37.41
N LEU A 418 -11.40 -19.79 -36.74
CA LEU A 418 -11.87 -19.75 -35.36
C LEU A 418 -11.02 -20.70 -34.50
N MET A 419 -10.22 -20.12 -33.62
CA MET A 419 -9.38 -20.88 -32.69
C MET A 419 -10.23 -21.60 -31.64
N ARG A 420 -9.84 -22.82 -31.30
CA ARG A 420 -10.43 -23.68 -30.28
C ARG A 420 -9.33 -24.17 -29.35
N TRP A 421 -9.64 -24.23 -28.07
CA TRP A 421 -8.71 -24.71 -27.06
C TRP A 421 -9.42 -25.69 -26.13
N LYS A 422 -8.75 -26.81 -25.84
CA LYS A 422 -9.17 -27.77 -24.83
C LYS A 422 -8.25 -27.64 -23.62
N ASN A 423 -8.85 -27.59 -22.44
CA ASN A 423 -8.10 -27.69 -21.20
C ASN A 423 -7.49 -29.10 -21.04
N GLU A 424 -6.67 -29.31 -20.01
CA GLU A 424 -6.01 -30.60 -19.76
C GLU A 424 -6.98 -31.76 -19.50
N GLN A 425 -8.24 -31.45 -19.18
CA GLN A 425 -9.33 -32.40 -18.99
C GLN A 425 -10.07 -32.72 -20.29
N GLY A 426 -9.68 -32.12 -21.42
CA GLY A 426 -10.29 -32.31 -22.74
C GLY A 426 -11.57 -31.49 -22.98
N VAL A 427 -11.90 -30.55 -22.10
CA VAL A 427 -13.09 -29.68 -22.21
C VAL A 427 -12.75 -28.43 -23.02
N TYR A 428 -13.60 -28.08 -23.98
CA TYR A 428 -13.45 -26.84 -24.75
C TYR A 428 -13.67 -25.62 -23.87
N ILE A 429 -12.72 -24.69 -23.92
CA ILE A 429 -12.80 -23.40 -23.25
C ILE A 429 -13.28 -22.36 -24.27
N SER A 430 -14.19 -21.47 -23.83
CA SER A 430 -14.74 -20.44 -24.70
C SER A 430 -13.64 -19.46 -25.16
N PRO A 431 -13.58 -19.09 -26.45
CA PRO A 431 -12.70 -18.03 -26.94
C PRO A 431 -12.85 -16.71 -26.16
N CYS A 432 -14.07 -16.40 -25.69
CA CYS A 432 -14.32 -15.22 -24.86
C CYS A 432 -13.62 -15.25 -23.50
N ASP A 433 -13.25 -16.44 -23.01
CA ASP A 433 -12.57 -16.59 -21.72
C ASP A 433 -11.04 -16.61 -21.89
N PHE A 434 -10.52 -17.39 -22.85
CA PHE A 434 -9.08 -17.59 -22.96
C PHE A 434 -8.38 -16.55 -23.85
N ILE A 435 -9.03 -15.92 -24.83
CA ILE A 435 -8.39 -14.88 -25.65
C ILE A 435 -8.02 -13.66 -24.78
N PRO A 436 -8.92 -13.06 -23.97
CA PRO A 436 -8.53 -11.97 -23.07
C PRO A 436 -7.40 -12.37 -22.11
N MET A 437 -7.44 -13.61 -21.62
CA MET A 437 -6.38 -14.17 -20.78
C MET A 437 -5.03 -14.22 -21.52
N THR A 438 -4.98 -14.72 -22.76
CA THR A 438 -3.74 -14.72 -23.58
C THR A 438 -3.19 -13.32 -23.80
N GLU A 439 -4.07 -12.33 -23.95
CA GLU A 439 -3.65 -10.93 -24.04
C GLU A 439 -3.00 -10.51 -22.72
N GLU A 440 -3.69 -10.63 -21.59
CA GLU A 440 -3.24 -10.21 -20.24
C GLU A 440 -1.87 -10.77 -19.87
N ILE A 441 -1.63 -12.06 -20.15
CA ILE A 441 -0.35 -12.72 -19.86
C ILE A 441 0.73 -12.47 -20.93
N GLY A 442 0.43 -11.69 -21.96
CA GLY A 442 1.38 -11.28 -23.00
C GLY A 442 1.70 -12.35 -24.05
N LEU A 443 0.86 -13.37 -24.21
CA LEU A 443 1.08 -14.47 -25.16
C LEU A 443 0.35 -14.32 -26.50
N ILE A 444 -0.55 -13.33 -26.63
CA ILE A 444 -1.37 -13.13 -27.83
C ILE A 444 -0.56 -12.99 -29.13
N GLY A 445 0.66 -12.40 -29.08
CA GLY A 445 1.54 -12.30 -30.24
C GLY A 445 1.95 -13.68 -30.79
N LYS A 446 2.46 -14.54 -29.92
CA LYS A 446 2.86 -15.92 -30.27
C LYS A 446 1.66 -16.75 -30.77
N VAL A 447 0.53 -16.65 -30.07
CA VAL A 447 -0.70 -17.38 -30.44
C VAL A 447 -1.19 -16.92 -31.81
N GLY A 448 -1.21 -15.62 -32.07
CA GLY A 448 -1.65 -15.10 -33.36
C GLY A 448 -0.73 -15.49 -34.52
N GLU A 449 0.58 -15.56 -34.31
CA GLU A 449 1.53 -16.08 -35.31
C GLU A 449 1.25 -17.56 -35.63
N TRP A 450 1.01 -18.36 -34.59
CA TRP A 450 0.65 -19.76 -34.73
C TRP A 450 -0.65 -19.92 -35.53
N VAL A 451 -1.70 -19.16 -35.19
CA VAL A 451 -2.99 -19.19 -35.90
C VAL A 451 -2.82 -18.81 -37.37
N LEU A 452 -2.08 -17.73 -37.66
CA LEU A 452 -1.83 -17.28 -39.03
C LEU A 452 -1.09 -18.33 -39.85
N GLU A 453 -0.03 -18.92 -39.31
CA GLU A 453 0.73 -19.95 -40.02
C GLU A 453 -0.10 -21.20 -40.30
N HIS A 454 -0.72 -21.76 -39.27
CA HIS A 454 -1.44 -23.02 -39.37
C HIS A 454 -2.68 -22.89 -40.25
N SER A 455 -3.38 -21.75 -40.18
CA SER A 455 -4.53 -21.47 -41.05
C SER A 455 -4.11 -21.31 -42.51
N MET A 456 -3.01 -20.63 -42.81
CA MET A 456 -2.48 -20.49 -44.17
C MET A 456 -2.06 -21.84 -44.77
N ILE A 457 -1.42 -22.70 -43.98
CA ILE A 457 -1.03 -24.05 -44.39
C ILE A 457 -2.28 -24.89 -44.69
N ALA A 458 -3.24 -24.91 -43.76
CA ALA A 458 -4.47 -25.68 -43.92
C ALA A 458 -5.29 -25.20 -45.13
N PHE A 459 -5.44 -23.88 -45.30
CA PHE A 459 -6.14 -23.30 -46.45
C PHE A 459 -5.49 -23.69 -47.77
N THR A 460 -4.17 -23.58 -47.88
CA THR A 460 -3.42 -23.92 -49.10
C THR A 460 -3.59 -25.40 -49.43
N LYS A 461 -3.52 -26.26 -48.41
CA LYS A 461 -3.74 -27.71 -48.55
C LYS A 461 -5.15 -28.04 -49.04
N VAL A 462 -6.19 -27.42 -48.47
CA VAL A 462 -7.58 -27.61 -48.88
C VAL A 462 -7.80 -27.14 -50.33
N ILE A 463 -7.33 -25.94 -50.68
CA ILE A 463 -7.49 -25.39 -52.04
C ILE A 463 -6.76 -26.22 -53.10
N SER A 464 -5.57 -26.73 -52.80
CA SER A 464 -4.78 -27.53 -53.76
C SER A 464 -5.44 -28.85 -54.16
N GLN A 465 -6.38 -29.35 -53.35
CA GLN A 465 -7.13 -30.58 -53.62
C GLN A 465 -8.42 -30.33 -54.43
N LEU A 466 -8.84 -29.08 -54.56
CA LEU A 466 -10.03 -28.70 -55.31
C LEU A 466 -9.70 -28.50 -56.80
N PRO A 467 -10.68 -28.67 -57.71
CA PRO A 467 -10.42 -28.45 -59.14
C PRO A 467 -9.99 -27.01 -59.42
N ALA A 468 -8.92 -26.84 -60.21
CA ALA A 468 -8.37 -25.53 -60.55
C ALA A 468 -9.43 -24.58 -61.11
N GLY A 469 -9.43 -23.32 -60.66
CA GLY A 469 -10.38 -22.29 -61.09
C GLY A 469 -11.73 -22.28 -60.37
N SER A 470 -12.02 -23.26 -59.50
CA SER A 470 -13.34 -23.37 -58.85
C SER A 470 -13.54 -22.37 -57.70
N HIS A 471 -12.46 -21.88 -57.10
CA HIS A 471 -12.46 -21.10 -55.85
C HIS A 471 -11.39 -19.99 -55.86
N ASP A 472 -11.16 -19.36 -57.03
CA ASP A 472 -10.08 -18.39 -57.18
C ASP A 472 -10.27 -17.11 -56.35
N ASP A 473 -11.53 -16.78 -56.05
CA ASP A 473 -11.94 -15.62 -55.25
C ASP A 473 -12.09 -15.94 -53.75
N LEU A 474 -11.81 -17.18 -53.32
CA LEU A 474 -11.98 -17.57 -51.92
C LEU A 474 -10.91 -16.89 -51.04
N TYR A 475 -11.36 -16.16 -50.02
CA TYR A 475 -10.48 -15.54 -49.03
C TYR A 475 -10.55 -16.25 -47.67
N MET A 476 -9.54 -16.02 -46.84
CA MET A 476 -9.46 -16.47 -45.45
C MET A 476 -9.39 -15.25 -44.54
N SER A 477 -10.27 -15.20 -43.54
CA SER A 477 -10.25 -14.16 -42.52
C SER A 477 -9.77 -14.67 -41.17
N VAL A 478 -8.95 -13.86 -40.48
CA VAL A 478 -8.34 -14.20 -39.19
C VAL A 478 -8.48 -13.03 -38.22
N ASN A 479 -9.06 -13.32 -37.06
CA ASN A 479 -9.17 -12.37 -35.96
C ASN A 479 -7.79 -11.92 -35.45
N THR A 480 -7.60 -10.60 -35.34
CA THR A 480 -6.34 -9.99 -34.93
C THR A 480 -6.55 -9.04 -33.76
N SER A 481 -5.83 -9.29 -32.66
CA SER A 481 -5.87 -8.43 -31.48
C SER A 481 -5.17 -7.09 -31.74
N ARG A 482 -5.67 -6.04 -31.08
CA ARG A 482 -5.03 -4.72 -31.06
C ARG A 482 -3.61 -4.75 -30.53
N ARG A 483 -3.33 -5.61 -29.54
CA ARG A 483 -1.97 -5.74 -28.99
C ARG A 483 -0.99 -6.21 -30.06
N GLN A 484 -1.45 -7.01 -31.02
CA GLN A 484 -0.65 -7.40 -32.17
C GLN A 484 -0.48 -6.24 -33.16
N LEU A 485 -1.53 -5.45 -33.44
CA LEU A 485 -1.43 -4.28 -34.33
C LEU A 485 -0.52 -3.17 -33.78
N ASN A 486 -0.45 -3.05 -32.45
CA ASN A 486 0.45 -2.12 -31.76
C ASN A 486 1.91 -2.61 -31.73
N ASP A 487 2.18 -3.85 -32.12
CA ASP A 487 3.55 -4.35 -32.23
C ASP A 487 4.17 -3.84 -33.54
N PRO A 488 5.24 -3.02 -33.49
CA PRO A 488 5.87 -2.47 -34.69
C PRO A 488 6.45 -3.54 -35.62
N PHE A 489 6.73 -4.75 -35.11
CA PHE A 489 7.30 -5.86 -35.88
C PHE A 489 6.23 -6.82 -36.43
N PHE A 490 4.94 -6.56 -36.20
CA PHE A 490 3.86 -7.46 -36.65
C PHE A 490 3.86 -7.68 -38.17
N LEU A 491 4.00 -6.60 -38.96
CA LEU A 491 4.03 -6.69 -40.42
C LEU A 491 5.24 -7.50 -40.92
N GLU A 492 6.40 -7.31 -40.30
CA GLU A 492 7.61 -8.06 -40.65
C GLU A 492 7.40 -9.56 -40.42
N ARG A 493 6.89 -9.94 -39.24
CA ARG A 493 6.61 -11.34 -38.92
C ARG A 493 5.56 -11.90 -39.87
N LEU A 494 4.46 -11.20 -40.12
CA LEU A 494 3.46 -11.62 -41.11
C LEU A 494 4.07 -11.86 -42.50
N ASN A 495 4.99 -11.01 -42.96
CA ASN A 495 5.68 -11.20 -44.23
C ASN A 495 6.54 -12.47 -44.23
N GLN A 496 7.21 -12.78 -43.12
CA GLN A 496 7.93 -14.04 -42.96
C GLN A 496 6.96 -15.24 -43.02
N ILE A 497 5.77 -15.14 -42.39
CA ILE A 497 4.74 -16.19 -42.45
C ILE A 497 4.24 -16.41 -43.88
N LEU A 498 3.90 -15.33 -44.59
CA LEU A 498 3.45 -15.41 -45.98
C LEU A 498 4.53 -16.01 -46.89
N ALA A 499 5.80 -15.66 -46.67
CA ALA A 499 6.91 -16.20 -47.44
C ALA A 499 7.13 -17.71 -47.19
N ARG A 500 7.09 -18.18 -45.93
CA ARG A 500 7.26 -19.62 -45.64
C ARG A 500 6.08 -20.47 -46.11
N THR A 501 4.85 -19.94 -46.02
CA THR A 501 3.62 -20.66 -46.40
C THR A 501 3.30 -20.54 -47.89
N GLN A 502 3.97 -19.63 -48.62
CA GLN A 502 3.66 -19.29 -50.02
C GLN A 502 2.19 -18.88 -50.22
N PHE A 503 1.56 -18.32 -49.17
CA PHE A 503 0.16 -17.96 -49.20
C PHE A 503 -0.06 -16.68 -50.02
N CYS A 504 -1.11 -16.69 -50.83
CA CYS A 504 -1.49 -15.54 -51.65
C CYS A 504 -2.02 -14.41 -50.75
N ARG A 505 -1.22 -13.35 -50.60
CA ARG A 505 -1.53 -12.23 -49.69
C ARG A 505 -2.92 -11.61 -49.93
N GLN A 506 -3.36 -11.48 -51.18
CA GLN A 506 -4.67 -10.89 -51.50
C GLN A 506 -5.85 -11.70 -50.95
N ARG A 507 -5.65 -12.98 -50.64
CA ARG A 507 -6.64 -13.85 -50.01
C ARG A 507 -6.68 -13.74 -48.49
N LEU A 508 -5.72 -13.05 -47.86
CA LEU A 508 -5.72 -12.86 -46.41
C LEU A 508 -6.54 -11.62 -46.05
N LYS A 509 -7.50 -11.79 -45.14
CA LYS A 509 -8.26 -10.73 -44.52
C LYS A 509 -8.00 -10.74 -43.01
N LEU A 510 -7.65 -9.61 -42.43
CA LEU A 510 -7.50 -9.49 -40.98
C LEU A 510 -8.75 -8.84 -40.40
N GLU A 511 -9.34 -9.50 -39.41
CA GLU A 511 -10.52 -9.01 -38.70
C GLU A 511 -10.09 -8.27 -37.44
N VAL A 512 -10.56 -7.03 -37.30
CA VAL A 512 -10.18 -6.13 -36.20
C VAL A 512 -11.45 -5.58 -35.56
N ASN A 513 -11.52 -5.64 -34.23
CA ASN A 513 -12.70 -5.15 -33.51
C ASN A 513 -12.80 -3.62 -33.48
N GLU A 514 -14.02 -3.12 -33.31
CA GLU A 514 -14.38 -1.69 -33.41
C GLU A 514 -13.74 -0.74 -32.37
N SER A 515 -13.48 -1.22 -31.14
CA SER A 515 -13.23 -0.40 -29.94
C SER A 515 -12.23 0.79 -30.11
N TYR A 516 -12.32 1.81 -29.26
CA TYR A 516 -11.55 3.05 -29.37
C TYR A 516 -10.55 3.16 -28.21
N ASP A 517 -9.23 3.11 -28.46
CA ASP A 517 -8.21 3.57 -27.49
C ASP A 517 -7.51 4.82 -28.05
N PRO A 518 -7.78 6.02 -27.50
CA PRO A 518 -7.19 7.26 -27.98
C PRO A 518 -5.66 7.32 -27.79
N ARG A 519 -5.06 6.48 -26.93
CA ARG A 519 -3.64 6.52 -26.60
C ARG A 519 -2.72 5.90 -27.64
N HIS A 520 -3.23 4.99 -28.47
CA HIS A 520 -2.41 4.22 -29.44
C HIS A 520 -2.96 4.27 -30.88
N ARG A 521 -3.89 5.18 -31.15
CA ARG A 521 -4.61 5.28 -32.44
C ARG A 521 -3.68 5.42 -33.65
N GLU A 522 -2.63 6.23 -33.52
CA GLU A 522 -1.74 6.55 -34.65
C GLU A 522 -0.91 5.34 -35.10
N LEU A 523 -0.35 4.58 -34.15
CA LEU A 523 0.49 3.42 -34.46
C LEU A 523 -0.33 2.29 -35.10
N ALA A 524 -1.49 1.96 -34.51
CA ALA A 524 -2.37 0.93 -35.06
C ALA A 524 -2.87 1.31 -36.46
N LEU A 525 -3.20 2.58 -36.68
CA LEU A 525 -3.61 3.08 -37.99
C LEU A 525 -2.48 2.94 -39.03
N GLN A 526 -1.25 3.33 -38.69
CA GLN A 526 -0.09 3.16 -39.57
C GLN A 526 0.15 1.70 -39.92
N THR A 527 0.07 0.79 -38.95
CA THR A 527 0.18 -0.66 -39.19
C THR A 527 -0.91 -1.14 -40.14
N LEU A 528 -2.18 -0.74 -39.95
CA LEU A 528 -3.29 -1.10 -40.84
C LEU A 528 -3.12 -0.57 -42.26
N LEU A 529 -2.66 0.68 -42.41
CA LEU A 529 -2.35 1.26 -43.73
C LEU A 529 -1.22 0.50 -44.43
N ASN A 530 -0.15 0.17 -43.72
CA ASN A 530 0.96 -0.60 -44.28
C ASN A 530 0.53 -2.03 -44.67
N LEU A 531 -0.31 -2.67 -43.86
CA LEU A 531 -0.91 -3.97 -44.17
C LEU A 531 -1.76 -3.90 -45.44
N HIS A 532 -2.63 -2.90 -45.53
CA HIS A 532 -3.49 -2.69 -46.70
C HIS A 532 -2.67 -2.41 -47.97
N GLN A 533 -1.69 -1.50 -47.90
CA GLN A 533 -0.78 -1.22 -49.01
C GLN A 533 0.04 -2.43 -49.44
N SER A 534 0.34 -3.34 -48.50
CA SER A 534 1.00 -4.60 -48.84
C SER A 534 0.10 -5.55 -49.64
N GLY A 535 -1.22 -5.38 -49.60
CA GLY A 535 -2.22 -6.22 -50.27
C GLY A 535 -3.02 -7.13 -49.35
N VAL A 536 -2.94 -6.96 -48.02
CA VAL A 536 -3.78 -7.67 -47.05
C VAL A 536 -5.09 -6.90 -46.88
N GLY A 537 -6.24 -7.58 -46.92
CA GLY A 537 -7.51 -6.89 -46.70
C GLY A 537 -7.82 -6.70 -45.22
N ILE A 538 -8.50 -5.60 -44.89
CA ILE A 538 -8.87 -5.25 -43.51
C ILE A 538 -10.39 -5.31 -43.37
N HIS A 539 -10.86 -6.13 -42.44
CA HIS A 539 -12.25 -6.28 -42.09
C HIS A 539 -12.48 -5.74 -40.69
N ILE A 540 -13.55 -4.96 -40.49
CA ILE A 540 -13.98 -4.57 -39.14
C ILE A 540 -14.97 -5.59 -38.63
N ASP A 541 -14.73 -6.05 -37.39
CA ASP A 541 -15.55 -7.00 -36.67
C ASP A 541 -16.29 -6.35 -35.48
N ASP A 542 -17.34 -7.02 -34.99
CA ASP A 542 -18.20 -6.60 -33.88
C ASP A 542 -18.86 -5.21 -34.08
N PHE A 543 -19.12 -4.78 -35.32
CA PHE A 543 -19.58 -3.42 -35.59
C PHE A 543 -20.98 -3.15 -34.99
N GLY A 544 -21.07 -2.10 -34.16
CA GLY A 544 -22.32 -1.64 -33.53
C GLY A 544 -22.46 -1.98 -32.04
N LYS A 545 -21.57 -2.81 -31.47
CA LYS A 545 -21.58 -3.16 -30.04
C LYS A 545 -21.03 -2.04 -29.13
N GLY A 546 -20.20 -1.14 -29.67
CA GLY A 546 -19.51 -0.10 -28.91
C GLY A 546 -20.03 1.33 -29.16
N GLN A 547 -19.40 2.33 -28.54
CA GLN A 547 -19.57 3.73 -28.97
C GLN A 547 -18.88 3.90 -30.32
N SER A 548 -19.63 3.69 -31.41
CA SER A 548 -19.14 3.83 -32.77
C SER A 548 -18.64 5.25 -33.03
N SER A 549 -17.33 5.41 -33.13
CA SER A 549 -16.75 6.61 -33.72
C SER A 549 -16.78 6.41 -35.23
N LEU A 550 -17.83 6.89 -35.91
CA LEU A 550 -17.88 6.98 -37.38
C LEU A 550 -16.59 7.59 -37.97
N THR A 551 -15.90 8.40 -37.17
CA THR A 551 -14.57 8.94 -37.39
C THR A 551 -13.46 7.90 -37.59
N CYS A 552 -13.51 6.74 -36.94
CA CYS A 552 -12.57 5.62 -37.18
C CYS A 552 -12.81 5.01 -38.57
N PHE A 553 -14.08 4.88 -38.95
CA PHE A 553 -14.47 4.30 -40.24
C PHE A 553 -13.95 5.12 -41.42
N GLN A 554 -13.96 6.45 -41.33
CA GLN A 554 -13.41 7.33 -42.37
C GLN A 554 -11.88 7.28 -42.50
N SER A 555 -11.18 6.88 -41.43
CA SER A 555 -9.71 6.95 -41.39
C SER A 555 -9.05 5.63 -41.78
N TYR A 556 -9.76 4.50 -41.67
CA TYR A 556 -9.18 3.16 -41.80
C TYR A 556 -9.39 2.61 -43.23
N PRO A 557 -8.45 1.85 -43.78
CA PRO A 557 -8.58 1.25 -45.12
C PRO A 557 -9.48 0.00 -45.08
N ILE A 558 -10.75 0.18 -44.78
CA ILE A 558 -11.71 -0.91 -44.53
C ILE A 558 -12.26 -1.43 -45.86
N GLU A 559 -12.19 -2.75 -46.06
CA GLU A 559 -12.81 -3.41 -47.22
C GLU A 559 -14.20 -3.96 -46.90
N THR A 560 -14.37 -4.50 -45.69
CA THR A 560 -15.60 -5.18 -45.27
C THR A 560 -15.95 -4.84 -43.83
N VAL A 561 -17.24 -4.71 -43.55
CA VAL A 561 -17.81 -4.56 -42.20
C VAL A 561 -18.58 -5.82 -41.85
N LYS A 562 -18.30 -6.40 -40.69
CA LYS A 562 -19.08 -7.51 -40.12
C LYS A 562 -20.04 -6.97 -39.08
N ILE A 563 -21.34 -7.20 -39.28
CA ILE A 563 -22.38 -6.83 -38.32
C ILE A 563 -22.40 -7.88 -37.22
N ASP A 564 -22.29 -7.42 -35.97
CA ASP A 564 -22.32 -8.30 -34.81
C ASP A 564 -23.63 -9.09 -34.70
N ARG A 565 -23.50 -10.34 -34.24
CA ARG A 565 -24.63 -11.26 -34.03
C ARG A 565 -25.75 -10.69 -33.15
N SER A 566 -25.47 -9.81 -32.18
CA SER A 566 -26.52 -9.26 -31.30
C SER A 566 -27.59 -8.48 -32.07
N PHE A 567 -27.20 -7.83 -33.18
CA PHE A 567 -28.13 -7.13 -34.06
C PHE A 567 -28.91 -8.11 -34.93
N THR A 568 -28.23 -9.11 -35.52
CA THR A 568 -28.87 -10.06 -36.44
C THR A 568 -29.83 -11.01 -35.75
N ALA A 569 -29.53 -11.42 -34.51
CA ALA A 569 -30.40 -12.25 -33.69
C ALA A 569 -31.78 -11.61 -33.47
N SER A 570 -31.83 -10.29 -33.32
CA SER A 570 -33.02 -9.53 -32.96
C SER A 570 -33.82 -8.99 -34.15
N ILE A 571 -33.35 -9.16 -35.40
CA ILE A 571 -34.00 -8.62 -36.61
C ILE A 571 -35.49 -9.02 -36.73
N ALA A 572 -35.83 -10.26 -36.37
CA ALA A 572 -37.18 -10.78 -36.53
C ALA A 572 -38.16 -10.35 -35.43
N THR A 573 -37.64 -9.89 -34.29
CA THR A 573 -38.43 -9.67 -33.06
C THR A 573 -38.42 -8.22 -32.58
N ASP A 574 -37.40 -7.43 -32.94
CA ASP A 574 -37.23 -6.04 -32.50
C ASP A 574 -37.06 -5.09 -33.69
N ARG A 575 -38.02 -4.17 -33.85
CA ARG A 575 -38.02 -3.15 -34.91
C ARG A 575 -36.86 -2.16 -34.77
N GLY A 576 -36.41 -1.85 -33.56
CA GLY A 576 -35.29 -0.95 -33.32
C GLY A 576 -33.99 -1.55 -33.84
N HIS A 577 -33.68 -2.78 -33.46
CA HIS A 577 -32.51 -3.51 -33.96
C HIS A 577 -32.56 -3.72 -35.48
N ALA A 578 -33.74 -4.02 -36.05
CA ALA A 578 -33.93 -4.13 -37.49
C ALA A 578 -33.61 -2.81 -38.24
N ALA A 579 -34.11 -1.68 -37.73
CA ALA A 579 -33.84 -0.36 -38.32
C ALA A 579 -32.36 0.02 -38.23
N ILE A 580 -31.70 -0.25 -37.10
CA ILE A 580 -30.26 -0.01 -36.93
C ILE A 580 -29.46 -0.88 -37.91
N THR A 581 -29.78 -2.17 -38.01
CA THR A 581 -29.11 -3.08 -38.95
C THR A 581 -29.25 -2.59 -40.39
N GLN A 582 -30.45 -2.19 -40.82
CA GLN A 582 -30.68 -1.63 -42.14
C GLN A 582 -29.86 -0.34 -42.37
N ALA A 583 -29.78 0.53 -41.37
CA ALA A 583 -28.97 1.74 -41.44
C ALA A 583 -27.46 1.45 -41.57
N ILE A 584 -26.95 0.43 -40.84
CA ILE A 584 -25.55 0.00 -40.93
C ILE A 584 -25.23 -0.55 -42.33
N VAL A 585 -26.15 -1.32 -42.94
CA VAL A 585 -26.02 -1.80 -44.32
C VAL A 585 -25.86 -0.64 -45.29
N GLN A 586 -26.77 0.32 -45.26
CA GLN A 586 -26.73 1.48 -46.15
C GLN A 586 -25.50 2.36 -45.91
N LEU A 587 -25.12 2.57 -44.64
CA LEU A 587 -23.95 3.36 -44.27
C LEU A 587 -22.67 2.74 -44.82
N SER A 588 -22.50 1.42 -44.69
CA SER A 588 -21.32 0.70 -45.16
C SER A 588 -21.14 0.85 -46.66
N HIS A 589 -22.23 0.71 -47.43
CA HIS A 589 -22.21 0.90 -48.89
C HIS A 589 -21.90 2.33 -49.30
N ASN A 590 -22.47 3.33 -48.61
CA ASN A 590 -22.18 4.74 -48.86
C ASN A 590 -20.71 5.10 -48.62
N LEU A 591 -20.03 4.34 -47.76
CA LEU A 591 -18.61 4.49 -47.46
C LEU A 591 -17.71 3.57 -48.30
N GLY A 592 -18.28 2.83 -49.25
CA GLY A 592 -17.55 1.98 -50.20
C GLY A 592 -17.09 0.63 -49.64
N ALA A 593 -17.56 0.24 -48.44
CA ALA A 593 -17.25 -1.05 -47.83
C ALA A 593 -18.33 -2.09 -48.14
N LYS A 594 -17.92 -3.36 -48.28
CA LYS A 594 -18.84 -4.50 -48.33
C LYS A 594 -19.37 -4.82 -46.94
N ILE A 595 -20.50 -5.52 -46.86
CA ILE A 595 -21.06 -5.93 -45.57
C ILE A 595 -21.29 -7.43 -45.45
N VAL A 596 -20.91 -7.97 -44.30
CA VAL A 596 -21.16 -9.35 -43.89
C VAL A 596 -22.03 -9.32 -42.64
N ALA A 597 -23.15 -10.06 -42.63
CA ALA A 597 -23.95 -10.22 -41.42
C ALA A 597 -23.64 -11.54 -40.73
N GLU A 598 -23.29 -11.49 -39.44
CA GLU A 598 -22.94 -12.67 -38.65
C GLU A 598 -24.12 -13.24 -37.89
N GLY A 599 -24.02 -14.49 -37.44
CA GLY A 599 -25.04 -15.09 -36.58
C GLY A 599 -26.40 -15.32 -37.26
N VAL A 600 -26.44 -15.49 -38.57
CA VAL A 600 -27.68 -15.86 -39.28
C VAL A 600 -28.06 -17.30 -38.95
N GLU A 601 -29.19 -17.48 -38.27
CA GLU A 601 -29.66 -18.78 -37.77
C GLU A 601 -30.98 -19.22 -38.42
N SER A 602 -31.71 -18.30 -39.06
CA SER A 602 -33.03 -18.56 -39.63
C SER A 602 -33.23 -18.00 -41.03
N LYS A 603 -34.19 -18.58 -41.76
CA LYS A 603 -34.60 -18.10 -43.09
C LYS A 603 -35.17 -16.68 -43.05
N GLN A 604 -35.88 -16.30 -41.98
CA GLN A 604 -36.45 -14.97 -41.83
C GLN A 604 -35.37 -13.88 -41.74
N GLN A 605 -34.30 -14.14 -40.96
CA GLN A 605 -33.14 -13.24 -40.89
C GLN A 605 -32.46 -13.12 -42.26
N LEU A 606 -32.27 -14.25 -42.96
CA LEU A 606 -31.66 -14.28 -44.29
C LEU A 606 -32.46 -13.46 -45.32
N ASP A 607 -33.79 -13.65 -45.35
CA ASP A 607 -34.68 -12.95 -46.29
C ASP A 607 -34.66 -11.43 -46.04
N ALA A 608 -34.68 -10.99 -44.78
CA ALA A 608 -34.58 -9.57 -44.41
C ALA A 608 -33.23 -8.95 -44.81
N LEU A 609 -32.11 -9.62 -44.49
CA LEU A 609 -30.77 -9.15 -44.85
C LEU A 609 -30.59 -9.03 -46.37
N ARG A 610 -31.17 -9.95 -47.13
CA ARG A 610 -31.15 -9.88 -48.60
C ARG A 610 -31.99 -8.71 -49.12
N GLU A 611 -33.18 -8.47 -48.57
CA GLU A 611 -34.04 -7.35 -48.96
C GLU A 611 -33.34 -6.00 -48.71
N TRP A 612 -32.57 -5.90 -47.63
CA TRP A 612 -31.79 -4.70 -47.31
C TRP A 612 -30.50 -4.54 -48.12
N GLY A 613 -30.15 -5.52 -48.95
CA GLY A 613 -29.00 -5.47 -49.85
C GLY A 613 -27.68 -5.92 -49.22
N CYS A 614 -27.69 -6.69 -48.13
CA CYS A 614 -26.46 -7.25 -47.55
C CYS A 614 -25.67 -8.06 -48.59
N ASP A 615 -24.32 -7.97 -48.59
CA ASP A 615 -23.49 -8.61 -49.62
C ASP A 615 -23.24 -10.10 -49.32
N ALA A 616 -22.97 -10.43 -48.06
CA ALA A 616 -22.64 -11.77 -47.62
C ALA A 616 -23.13 -12.05 -46.19
N VAL A 617 -23.23 -13.32 -45.85
CA VAL A 617 -23.77 -13.78 -44.57
C VAL A 617 -22.97 -14.94 -44.01
N GLN A 618 -22.93 -15.02 -42.69
CA GLN A 618 -22.30 -16.08 -41.93
C GLN A 618 -23.19 -16.48 -40.76
N GLY A 619 -23.30 -17.77 -40.48
CA GLY A 619 -24.06 -18.27 -39.33
C GLY A 619 -24.51 -19.71 -39.46
N TYR A 620 -25.17 -20.20 -38.41
CA TYR A 620 -25.55 -21.61 -38.28
C TYR A 620 -26.65 -22.05 -39.25
N TYR A 621 -27.35 -21.10 -39.88
CA TYR A 621 -28.26 -21.40 -40.99
C TYR A 621 -27.54 -22.11 -42.15
N PHE A 622 -26.26 -21.79 -42.37
CA PHE A 622 -25.43 -22.44 -43.39
C PHE A 622 -24.60 -23.55 -42.78
N SER A 623 -23.78 -23.21 -41.78
CA SER A 623 -22.91 -24.19 -41.13
C SER A 623 -22.41 -23.67 -39.77
N ALA A 624 -22.30 -24.60 -38.82
CA ALA A 624 -21.47 -24.40 -37.64
C ALA A 624 -19.98 -24.41 -38.03
N PRO A 625 -19.06 -23.94 -37.18
CA PRO A 625 -17.62 -24.01 -37.45
C PRO A 625 -17.16 -25.45 -37.71
N LEU A 626 -16.50 -25.65 -38.85
CA LEU A 626 -16.13 -26.95 -39.41
C LEU A 626 -14.66 -27.30 -39.13
N THR A 627 -14.34 -28.60 -39.09
CA THR A 627 -12.94 -29.06 -39.16
C THR A 627 -12.38 -28.91 -40.59
N GLU A 628 -11.07 -29.03 -40.75
CA GLU A 628 -10.42 -28.98 -42.08
C GLU A 628 -11.05 -29.97 -43.08
N THR A 629 -11.32 -31.21 -42.63
CA THR A 629 -11.94 -32.25 -43.47
C THR A 629 -13.35 -31.88 -43.90
N GLN A 630 -14.17 -31.40 -42.95
CA GLN A 630 -15.55 -31.00 -43.24
C GLN A 630 -15.61 -29.76 -44.14
N LEU A 631 -14.67 -28.83 -43.97
CA LEU A 631 -14.54 -27.67 -44.86
C LEU A 631 -14.26 -28.12 -46.29
N PHE A 632 -13.31 -29.05 -46.48
CA PHE A 632 -13.01 -29.60 -47.80
C PHE A 632 -14.24 -30.24 -48.45
N GLU A 633 -14.97 -31.07 -47.71
CA GLU A 633 -16.22 -31.71 -48.20
C GLU A 633 -17.25 -30.67 -48.64
N LEU A 634 -17.46 -29.62 -47.83
CA LEU A 634 -18.39 -28.54 -48.15
C LEU A 634 -17.95 -27.73 -49.38
N LEU A 635 -16.66 -27.42 -49.52
CA LEU A 635 -16.14 -26.68 -50.68
C LEU A 635 -16.17 -27.52 -51.96
N ALA A 636 -15.97 -28.84 -51.86
CA ALA A 636 -16.07 -29.77 -52.97
C ALA A 636 -17.52 -29.97 -53.43
N ASN A 637 -18.48 -29.98 -52.48
CA ASN A 637 -19.90 -30.12 -52.79
C ASN A 637 -20.78 -29.14 -51.99
N PRO A 638 -20.83 -27.86 -52.39
CA PRO A 638 -21.58 -26.82 -51.65
C PRO A 638 -23.09 -27.10 -51.55
N MET A 639 -23.63 -27.93 -52.44
CA MET A 639 -25.05 -28.29 -52.44
C MET A 639 -25.45 -29.25 -51.32
N GLN A 640 -24.50 -29.78 -50.53
CA GLN A 640 -24.84 -30.56 -49.34
C GLN A 640 -25.44 -29.67 -48.23
N CYS A 641 -25.01 -28.40 -48.16
CA CYS A 641 -25.58 -27.42 -47.23
C CYS A 641 -27.02 -27.06 -47.61
N GLU A 642 -27.97 -27.24 -46.69
CA GLU A 642 -29.36 -26.88 -46.89
C GLU A 642 -29.55 -25.37 -47.07
N GLY A 643 -28.83 -24.55 -46.30
CA GLY A 643 -28.88 -23.09 -46.42
C GLY A 643 -28.45 -22.58 -47.81
N ILE A 644 -27.38 -23.13 -48.38
CA ILE A 644 -26.91 -22.80 -49.74
C ILE A 644 -27.93 -23.25 -50.79
N ARG A 645 -28.50 -24.46 -50.66
CA ARG A 645 -29.55 -24.95 -51.56
C ARG A 645 -30.79 -24.06 -51.55
N SER A 646 -31.27 -23.71 -50.35
CA SER A 646 -32.41 -22.82 -50.14
C SER A 646 -32.19 -21.47 -50.81
N LEU A 647 -31.02 -20.86 -50.59
CA LEU A 647 -30.67 -19.57 -51.19
C LEU A 647 -30.60 -19.65 -52.73
N ARG A 648 -30.01 -20.71 -53.31
CA ARG A 648 -29.99 -20.90 -54.77
C ARG A 648 -31.38 -21.07 -55.38
N GLN A 649 -32.27 -21.79 -54.71
CA GLN A 649 -33.65 -21.96 -55.18
C GLN A 649 -34.40 -20.63 -55.21
N GLN A 650 -34.18 -19.76 -54.22
CA GLN A 650 -34.77 -18.43 -54.20
C GLN A 650 -34.21 -17.51 -55.30
N LEU A 651 -32.91 -17.61 -55.61
CA LEU A 651 -32.29 -16.86 -56.72
C LEU A 651 -32.77 -17.34 -58.10
N ALA A 652 -33.13 -18.63 -58.22
CA ALA A 652 -33.64 -19.22 -59.46
C ALA A 652 -35.15 -19.01 -59.68
N ALA A 653 -35.90 -18.65 -58.63
CA ALA A 653 -37.30 -18.30 -58.77
C ALA A 653 -37.44 -16.95 -59.51
N PRO A 654 -38.27 -16.84 -60.57
CA PRO A 654 -38.53 -15.54 -61.18
C PRO A 654 -39.07 -14.59 -60.12
N VAL A 655 -38.54 -13.37 -60.08
CA VAL A 655 -39.02 -12.29 -59.22
C VAL A 655 -40.46 -11.97 -59.63
N ILE A 656 -41.42 -12.72 -59.10
CA ILE A 656 -42.79 -12.26 -59.01
C ILE A 656 -42.70 -11.13 -58.01
N PHE A 657 -42.97 -9.89 -58.45
CA PHE A 657 -43.18 -8.74 -57.58
C PHE A 657 -44.29 -9.07 -56.58
N SER A 658 -43.96 -9.76 -55.50
CA SER A 658 -44.74 -9.72 -54.27
C SER A 658 -44.49 -8.35 -53.69
N GLN A 659 -45.57 -7.59 -53.52
CA GLN A 659 -45.60 -6.26 -52.92
C GLN A 659 -44.60 -6.14 -51.75
N PRO A 660 -43.93 -4.98 -51.59
CA PRO A 660 -43.02 -4.78 -50.47
C PRO A 660 -43.73 -5.13 -49.18
N PHE A 661 -43.00 -5.75 -48.25
CA PHE A 661 -43.49 -6.10 -46.91
C PHE A 661 -43.68 -4.82 -46.06
N ASN A 662 -44.44 -3.86 -46.58
CA ASN A 662 -44.73 -2.58 -45.97
C ASN A 662 -45.92 -2.69 -45.00
N ARG A 663 -45.97 -3.79 -44.24
CA ARG A 663 -47.06 -4.09 -43.30
C ARG A 663 -46.64 -4.02 -41.82
N MET A 664 -45.43 -3.56 -41.53
CA MET A 664 -45.03 -3.24 -40.15
C MET A 664 -44.98 -1.75 -39.82
N LEU A 665 -45.19 -0.83 -40.79
CA LEU A 665 -45.01 0.61 -40.56
C LEU A 665 -46.20 1.52 -40.92
N THR A 666 -47.41 1.01 -41.18
CA THR A 666 -48.58 1.89 -41.40
C THR A 666 -49.88 1.42 -40.72
N ASN A 667 -50.45 2.32 -39.89
CA ASN A 667 -51.80 2.43 -39.30
C ASN A 667 -52.20 1.37 -38.25
N GLU A 668 -52.66 1.68 -37.03
CA GLU A 668 -53.61 2.72 -36.62
C GLU A 668 -53.27 3.32 -35.23
N THR A 669 -53.13 4.64 -35.15
CA THR A 669 -53.54 5.42 -33.97
C THR A 669 -54.46 6.53 -34.46
N SER A 670 -55.75 6.25 -34.39
CA SER A 670 -56.81 7.24 -34.46
C SER A 670 -57.56 7.24 -33.13
N VAL A 671 -57.64 8.46 -32.56
CA VAL A 671 -58.33 8.92 -31.34
C VAL A 671 -57.54 8.81 -30.05
#